data_AF-A0A6I9XKY2-F1
#
_entry.id   AF-A0A6I9XKY2-F1
#
_cell.length_a   1.000
_cell.length_b   1.000
_cell.length_c   1.000
_cell.angle_alpha   90.00
_cell.angle_beta   90.00
_cell.angle_gamma   90.00
#
_symmetry.space_group_name_H-M   'P 1'
#
loop_
_entity.id
_entity.type
_entity.pdbx_description
1 polymer ?
#
loop_
_entity_poly.entity_id
_entity_poly.type
_entity_poly.pdbx_seq_one_letter_code
_entity_poly.pdbx_strand_id
1 'polypeptide(L)'
;MGEKLQDEIEIMITDQHGNQIQSLASFCMTDLKISGNGLDKSDLKTFWKQSTQTISIKGIKFEPGPPEVKELHVAWHNLSYYLKLRLIAGPPVKLDLPDWIEPLTAISVINGKELPKALIIQLLDQWNNPSGERNVKITLIKDNKIKIFPSNVQYLTDETGRASFGVPIICAPKGQYPLQFKALCNKNVLSSPVIKINVLPDPEKPVRLNVTYDENAIFTAGNTFPDFKVNVISEDDNNITNINPGSICMKIMETDNNENITTFQCTKANNDNDEGFFYFRNNMVPEKATKYSIQCIFTIDETSVLRSKEIIVDVVPNKPALLKPQTLPKTPAVFNVQNVDSRTIVKNLTLIVTDEYKNRTGSDLDGKIVAKIKSSTENDLDSPLFMGETSTVEFPFHKGIVEIEALVLAENSPGRNKTEYTLVLEPVIPAWKHLQPYFLTFMFYNDYKVQQQMSNLTQERDCLSQSIKTYRDWFDAKDQLIAETKRQAEEVGKKELQLKNELKRSQINIPQANVLQYIDSSINLKQAEQERILKQPRRICTLSNYSRRNQYILGKVSHLAQIEDDEVAKVVSWHLANDMDCIVTLTTAAARRIFDETKGTQQVLPLDSIYKKSLPDWNRPLPHLNNEGNSFSPIGNPVFARNLLIFPEHKEHCQIVFGMLLGNTIIIDNLEAANHYRKEVVKMTYCPTLLTREGDRISSKGKFGGLQNRAPPIESLQEKVFGAPLPPDYNIVSLQIDLLRQYRAALLQVNKVKTDLEEQQQSFNTVEMQCKKEELAELEDKLKLIDQELGKTSSSQ
;
A
#
# COMPACT_ATOMS: atom_id res chain seq x y z
N MET A 1 46.25 -17.55 31.32
CA MET A 1 47.34 -17.93 30.37
C MET A 1 48.51 -16.98 30.49
N GLY A 2 49.75 -17.42 30.24
CA GLY A 2 50.96 -16.55 30.34
C GLY A 2 51.30 -16.06 31.76
N GLU A 3 50.50 -16.42 32.76
CA GLU A 3 50.68 -16.11 34.18
C GLU A 3 51.12 -17.37 34.94
N LYS A 4 51.76 -17.17 36.08
CA LYS A 4 52.17 -18.25 36.99
C LYS A 4 50.94 -18.74 37.76
N LEU A 5 50.83 -20.06 37.94
CA LEU A 5 49.90 -20.63 38.91
C LEU A 5 50.20 -20.02 40.28
N GLN A 6 49.19 -19.38 40.89
CA GLN A 6 49.36 -18.66 42.15
C GLN A 6 49.58 -19.63 43.32
N ASP A 7 48.93 -20.78 43.28
CA ASP A 7 49.04 -21.84 44.27
C ASP A 7 50.22 -22.79 44.01
N GLU A 8 50.61 -23.51 45.07
CA GLU A 8 51.61 -24.56 45.00
C GLU A 8 50.98 -25.94 44.80
N ILE A 9 51.66 -26.80 44.03
CA ILE A 9 51.23 -28.20 43.87
C ILE A 9 52.06 -29.06 44.80
N GLU A 10 51.40 -29.71 45.75
CA GLU A 10 52.05 -30.66 46.65
C GLU A 10 51.97 -32.09 46.12
N ILE A 11 53.12 -32.75 46.08
CA ILE A 11 53.25 -34.15 45.70
C ILE A 11 53.55 -34.95 46.96
N MET A 12 52.71 -35.94 47.21
CA MET A 12 52.88 -36.91 48.28
C MET A 12 53.25 -38.27 47.68
N ILE A 13 54.31 -38.90 48.21
CA ILE A 13 54.73 -40.24 47.81
C ILE A 13 54.22 -41.22 48.87
N THR A 14 53.46 -42.21 48.43
CA THR A 14 52.86 -43.23 49.30
C THR A 14 53.38 -44.61 48.96
N ASP A 15 53.28 -45.53 49.91
CA ASP A 15 53.43 -46.96 49.63
C ASP A 15 52.25 -47.51 48.79
N GLN A 16 52.32 -48.79 48.44
CA GLN A 16 51.27 -49.49 47.69
C GLN A 16 49.91 -49.57 48.41
N HIS A 17 49.87 -49.27 49.70
CA HIS A 17 48.67 -49.24 50.54
C HIS A 17 48.15 -47.82 50.78
N GLY A 18 48.79 -46.80 50.19
CA GLY A 18 48.41 -45.39 50.31
C GLY A 18 48.96 -44.69 51.57
N ASN A 19 49.85 -45.32 52.33
CA ASN A 19 50.46 -44.70 53.50
C ASN A 19 51.63 -43.81 53.10
N GLN A 20 51.72 -42.62 53.70
CA GLN A 20 52.82 -41.70 53.45
C GLN A 20 54.14 -42.24 54.00
N ILE A 21 55.18 -42.20 53.18
CA ILE A 21 56.51 -42.72 53.54
C ILE A 21 57.24 -41.69 54.41
N GLN A 22 57.37 -41.98 55.71
CA GLN A 22 57.93 -41.03 56.68
C GLN A 22 59.46 -40.88 56.64
N SER A 23 60.16 -41.77 55.93
CA SER A 23 61.63 -41.76 55.81
C SER A 23 62.15 -40.86 54.67
N LEU A 24 61.26 -40.24 53.89
CA LEU A 24 61.63 -39.34 52.81
C LEU A 24 62.10 -37.98 53.36
N ALA A 25 63.14 -37.42 52.74
CA ALA A 25 63.67 -36.10 53.09
C ALA A 25 64.13 -35.35 51.83
N SER A 26 64.81 -34.22 52.00
CA SER A 26 65.18 -33.32 50.89
C SER A 26 66.01 -33.98 49.76
N PHE A 27 66.71 -35.09 50.05
CA PHE A 27 67.43 -35.86 49.03
C PHE A 27 66.51 -36.46 47.95
N CYS A 28 65.23 -36.68 48.23
CA CYS A 28 64.28 -37.25 47.26
C CYS A 28 64.02 -36.33 46.05
N MET A 29 64.45 -35.07 46.10
CA MET A 29 64.25 -34.11 45.02
C MET A 29 65.22 -34.31 43.83
N THR A 30 66.34 -35.02 44.00
CA THR A 30 67.33 -35.20 42.91
C THR A 30 66.80 -35.99 41.72
N ASP A 31 65.82 -36.86 41.95
CA ASP A 31 65.26 -37.76 40.93
C ASP A 31 63.89 -37.30 40.40
N LEU A 32 63.41 -36.12 40.84
CA LEU A 32 62.15 -35.56 40.40
C LEU A 32 62.28 -34.91 39.02
N LYS A 33 61.46 -35.35 38.07
CA LYS A 33 61.35 -34.77 36.74
C LYS A 33 59.96 -34.17 36.53
N ILE A 34 59.92 -32.92 36.10
CA ILE A 34 58.68 -32.21 35.74
C ILE A 34 58.74 -31.85 34.26
N SER A 35 57.68 -32.20 33.54
CA SER A 35 57.53 -31.96 32.11
C SER A 35 56.07 -31.72 31.75
N GLY A 36 55.82 -31.01 30.67
CA GLY A 36 54.48 -30.76 30.14
C GLY A 36 54.61 -30.09 28.78
N ASN A 37 53.67 -30.34 27.88
CA ASN A 37 53.70 -29.73 26.56
C ASN A 37 53.45 -28.22 26.68
N GLY A 38 54.41 -27.40 26.23
CA GLY A 38 54.38 -25.94 26.36
C GLY A 38 54.62 -25.43 27.79
N LEU A 39 55.24 -26.21 28.68
CA LEU A 39 55.59 -25.78 30.04
C LEU A 39 56.86 -24.90 30.01
N ASP A 40 56.75 -23.66 30.48
CA ASP A 40 57.87 -22.75 30.71
C ASP A 40 58.60 -23.13 32.00
N LYS A 41 59.86 -23.58 31.88
CA LYS A 41 60.68 -24.02 33.02
C LYS A 41 61.53 -22.92 33.65
N SER A 42 61.53 -21.71 33.10
CA SER A 42 62.40 -20.61 33.55
C SER A 42 62.16 -20.21 35.02
N ASP A 43 60.91 -20.32 35.47
CA ASP A 43 60.47 -19.89 36.80
C ASP A 43 60.07 -21.06 37.73
N LEU A 44 60.19 -22.30 37.25
CA LEU A 44 59.75 -23.49 37.97
C LEU A 44 60.70 -23.79 39.14
N LYS A 45 60.17 -23.85 40.36
CA LYS A 45 60.92 -24.14 41.58
C LYS A 45 60.31 -25.31 42.33
N THR A 46 61.15 -26.22 42.80
CA THR A 46 60.77 -27.36 43.64
C THR A 46 61.47 -27.25 44.98
N PHE A 47 60.75 -27.54 46.07
CA PHE A 47 61.33 -27.57 47.41
C PHE A 47 60.62 -28.59 48.30
N TRP A 48 61.35 -29.12 49.28
CA TRP A 48 60.86 -30.08 50.24
C TRP A 48 60.17 -29.36 51.40
N LYS A 49 58.94 -29.76 51.73
CA LYS A 49 58.16 -29.19 52.83
C LYS A 49 58.19 -30.14 54.03
N GLN A 50 59.06 -29.83 54.98
CA GLN A 50 59.35 -30.72 56.12
C GLN A 50 58.16 -30.91 57.07
N SER A 51 57.27 -29.92 57.18
CA SER A 51 56.07 -29.98 58.03
C SER A 51 55.02 -30.98 57.55
N THR A 52 54.94 -31.22 56.24
CA THR A 52 53.94 -32.08 55.60
C THR A 52 54.56 -33.32 54.94
N GLN A 53 55.89 -33.42 54.91
CA GLN A 53 56.65 -34.46 54.21
C GLN A 53 56.23 -34.61 52.73
N THR A 54 55.98 -33.48 52.07
CA THR A 54 55.58 -33.39 50.66
C THR A 54 56.60 -32.59 49.83
N ILE A 55 56.61 -32.80 48.52
CA ILE A 55 57.36 -31.97 47.58
C ILE A 55 56.44 -30.89 47.05
N SER A 56 56.81 -29.62 47.20
CA SER A 56 56.04 -28.49 46.67
C SER A 56 56.63 -27.99 45.35
N ILE A 57 55.78 -27.81 44.34
CA ILE A 57 56.11 -27.20 43.05
C ILE A 57 55.48 -25.80 42.98
N LYS A 58 56.32 -24.79 42.71
CA LYS A 58 55.91 -23.40 42.47
C LYS A 58 56.37 -22.91 41.11
N GLY A 59 55.71 -21.87 40.60
CA GLY A 59 56.10 -21.18 39.38
C GLY A 59 55.71 -21.92 38.09
N ILE A 60 54.69 -22.78 38.16
CA ILE A 60 54.15 -23.46 36.97
C ILE A 60 53.52 -22.43 36.04
N LYS A 61 54.01 -22.37 34.81
CA LYS A 61 53.54 -21.45 33.76
C LYS A 61 53.59 -22.15 32.41
N PHE A 62 52.54 -22.02 31.63
CA PHE A 62 52.51 -22.52 30.25
C PHE A 62 52.65 -21.38 29.25
N GLU A 63 53.19 -21.70 28.09
CA GLU A 63 53.24 -20.80 26.93
C GLU A 63 51.83 -20.33 26.54
N PRO A 64 51.69 -19.09 26.04
CA PRO A 64 50.40 -18.59 25.60
C PRO A 64 49.79 -19.37 24.44
N GLY A 65 48.47 -19.57 24.45
CA GLY A 65 47.76 -20.33 23.43
C GLY A 65 46.23 -20.21 23.53
N PRO A 66 45.44 -21.10 22.90
CA PRO A 66 44.01 -21.22 23.13
C PRO A 66 43.71 -21.85 24.50
N PRO A 67 42.54 -21.58 25.13
CA PRO A 67 42.12 -22.25 26.36
C PRO A 67 41.98 -23.76 26.12
N GLU A 68 42.82 -24.54 26.78
CA GLU A 68 42.83 -25.99 26.65
C GLU A 68 43.23 -26.68 27.96
N VAL A 69 43.01 -27.99 28.02
CA VAL A 69 43.50 -28.79 29.14
C VAL A 69 44.94 -29.22 28.83
N LYS A 70 45.88 -28.79 29.66
CA LYS A 70 47.28 -29.22 29.60
C LYS A 70 47.55 -30.29 30.66
N GLU A 71 48.45 -31.20 30.35
CA GLU A 71 48.91 -32.22 31.29
C GLU A 71 50.30 -31.86 31.81
N LEU A 72 50.41 -31.79 33.14
CA LEU A 72 51.67 -31.68 33.86
C LEU A 72 52.08 -33.09 34.29
N HIS A 73 53.17 -33.58 33.71
CA HIS A 73 53.76 -34.86 34.03
C HIS A 73 54.84 -34.69 35.10
N VAL A 74 54.65 -35.40 36.20
CA VAL A 74 55.59 -35.51 37.32
C VAL A 74 56.08 -36.95 37.36
N ALA A 75 57.39 -37.15 37.27
CA ALA A 75 58.02 -38.45 37.39
C ALA A 75 59.04 -38.46 38.52
N TRP A 76 59.08 -39.56 39.27
CA TRP A 76 60.04 -39.81 40.35
C TRP A 76 60.45 -41.28 40.32
N HIS A 77 61.73 -41.55 40.04
CA HIS A 77 62.22 -42.89 39.68
C HIS A 77 61.33 -43.58 38.63
N ASN A 78 60.64 -44.66 39.02
CA ASN A 78 59.76 -45.46 38.15
C ASN A 78 58.27 -45.06 38.27
N LEU A 79 57.94 -44.07 39.11
CA LEU A 79 56.58 -43.58 39.30
C LEU A 79 56.32 -42.38 38.39
N SER A 80 55.12 -42.34 37.80
CA SER A 80 54.65 -41.25 36.95
C SER A 80 53.24 -40.86 37.31
N TYR A 81 52.99 -39.55 37.39
CA TYR A 81 51.67 -38.97 37.61
C TYR A 81 51.41 -37.84 36.64
N TYR A 82 50.18 -37.74 36.14
CA TYR A 82 49.73 -36.72 35.19
C TYR A 82 48.62 -35.90 35.80
N LEU A 83 48.87 -34.60 35.97
CA LEU A 83 47.88 -33.65 36.48
C LEU A 83 47.29 -32.85 35.32
N LYS A 84 45.96 -32.83 35.22
CA LYS A 84 45.22 -32.05 34.23
C LYS A 84 44.98 -30.63 34.75
N LEU A 85 45.58 -29.65 34.10
CA LEU A 85 45.43 -28.22 34.38
C LEU A 85 44.61 -27.58 33.27
N ARG A 86 43.52 -26.91 33.63
CA ARG A 86 42.69 -26.17 32.68
C ARG A 86 43.24 -24.76 32.51
N LEU A 87 43.74 -24.43 31.32
CA LEU A 87 44.10 -23.06 30.98
C LEU A 87 42.83 -22.26 30.68
N ILE A 88 42.69 -21.10 31.31
CA ILE A 88 41.61 -20.14 31.08
C ILE A 88 42.14 -18.88 30.39
N ALA A 89 41.25 -18.18 29.68
CA ALA A 89 41.53 -16.90 29.05
C ALA A 89 42.06 -15.86 30.05
N GLY A 90 42.92 -14.97 29.57
CA GLY A 90 43.46 -13.88 30.38
C GLY A 90 42.46 -12.74 30.61
N PRO A 91 42.86 -11.68 31.33
CA PRO A 91 42.05 -10.47 31.46
C PRO A 91 41.83 -9.81 30.08
N PRO A 92 40.69 -9.15 29.86
CA PRO A 92 40.36 -8.60 28.56
C PRO A 92 41.17 -7.33 28.27
N VAL A 93 41.65 -7.24 27.03
CA VAL A 93 42.46 -6.11 26.55
C VAL A 93 41.88 -5.46 25.30
N LYS A 94 40.86 -6.07 24.67
CA LYS A 94 40.17 -5.49 23.51
C LYS A 94 38.73 -5.99 23.38
N LEU A 95 37.97 -5.26 22.57
CA LEU A 95 36.61 -5.61 22.19
C LEU A 95 36.61 -6.11 20.76
N ASP A 96 35.77 -7.10 20.49
CA ASP A 96 35.56 -7.62 19.16
C ASP A 96 34.08 -7.71 18.79
N LEU A 97 33.81 -7.70 17.49
CA LEU A 97 32.48 -7.84 16.91
C LEU A 97 32.47 -9.07 15.99
N PRO A 98 32.29 -10.28 16.54
CA PRO A 98 32.57 -11.54 15.83
C PRO A 98 31.89 -11.67 14.46
N ASP A 99 30.68 -11.11 14.33
CA ASP A 99 29.83 -11.28 13.14
C ASP A 99 29.99 -10.17 12.08
N TRP A 100 30.83 -9.17 12.34
CA TRP A 100 30.88 -7.91 11.59
C TRP A 100 32.27 -7.50 11.09
N ILE A 101 33.25 -8.41 11.14
CA ILE A 101 34.65 -8.12 10.79
C ILE A 101 34.89 -8.30 9.29
N GLU A 102 34.57 -7.27 8.51
CA GLU A 102 35.25 -6.98 7.23
C GLU A 102 35.55 -5.47 7.16
N PRO A 103 36.80 -5.03 7.37
CA PRO A 103 37.14 -3.63 7.61
C PRO A 103 36.96 -2.67 6.41
N LEU A 104 36.49 -3.15 5.25
CA LEU A 104 36.42 -2.37 4.01
C LEU A 104 34.99 -2.14 3.46
N THR A 105 34.00 -2.92 3.88
CA THR A 105 32.64 -2.88 3.31
C THR A 105 31.67 -2.18 4.26
N ALA A 106 31.05 -1.08 3.80
CA ALA A 106 30.01 -0.40 4.57
C ALA A 106 28.73 -1.23 4.59
N ILE A 107 28.16 -1.43 5.78
CA ILE A 107 26.95 -2.22 5.98
C ILE A 107 25.75 -1.39 5.53
N SER A 108 25.04 -1.85 4.49
CA SER A 108 23.89 -1.11 3.96
C SER A 108 22.57 -1.50 4.63
N VAL A 109 21.91 -0.52 5.26
CA VAL A 109 20.62 -0.65 5.95
C VAL A 109 19.62 0.36 5.39
N ILE A 110 18.36 -0.03 5.28
CA ILE A 110 17.27 0.88 4.87
C ILE A 110 16.85 1.69 6.10
N ASN A 111 16.61 2.99 5.93
CA ASN A 111 16.17 3.88 7.00
C ASN A 111 14.91 3.35 7.68
N GLY A 112 14.93 3.22 9.01
CA GLY A 112 13.82 2.69 9.79
C GLY A 112 13.70 1.17 9.80
N LYS A 113 14.66 0.42 9.26
CA LYS A 113 14.70 -1.04 9.30
C LYS A 113 15.81 -1.58 10.20
N GLU A 114 15.69 -2.86 10.54
CA GLU A 114 16.64 -3.62 11.34
C GLU A 114 17.97 -3.86 10.61
N LEU A 115 19.05 -3.96 11.38
CA LEU A 115 20.34 -4.43 10.87
C LEU A 115 20.27 -5.89 10.39
N PRO A 116 21.10 -6.31 9.42
CA PRO A 116 21.06 -7.69 8.90
C PRO A 116 21.53 -8.77 9.88
N LYS A 117 22.24 -8.39 10.95
CA LYS A 117 22.68 -9.32 12.01
C LYS A 117 22.54 -8.64 13.37
N ALA A 118 22.65 -9.42 14.44
CA ALA A 118 22.70 -8.87 15.79
C ALA A 118 24.06 -8.21 16.06
N LEU A 119 24.07 -7.13 16.82
CA LEU A 119 25.30 -6.49 17.30
C LEU A 119 25.70 -7.16 18.63
N ILE A 120 26.70 -8.04 18.56
CA ILE A 120 27.24 -8.75 19.72
C ILE A 120 28.70 -8.30 19.92
N ILE A 121 29.00 -7.84 21.13
CA ILE A 121 30.36 -7.46 21.54
C ILE A 121 30.94 -8.59 22.40
N GLN A 122 32.17 -9.01 22.08
CA GLN A 122 32.93 -9.99 22.84
C GLN A 122 34.15 -9.34 23.47
N LEU A 123 34.35 -9.57 24.77
CA LEU A 123 35.62 -9.29 25.45
C LEU A 123 36.68 -10.32 25.03
N LEU A 124 37.84 -9.85 24.57
CA LEU A 124 38.97 -10.72 24.22
C LEU A 124 40.21 -10.38 25.05
N ASP A 125 40.94 -11.43 25.43
CA ASP A 125 42.28 -11.30 25.99
C ASP A 125 43.32 -10.93 24.92
N GLN A 126 44.58 -10.76 25.33
CA GLN A 126 45.67 -10.34 24.44
C GLN A 126 46.02 -11.36 23.34
N TRP A 127 45.49 -12.58 23.44
CA TRP A 127 45.70 -13.67 22.50
C TRP A 127 44.44 -14.01 21.68
N ASN A 128 43.44 -13.12 21.66
CA ASN A 128 42.15 -13.29 20.97
C ASN A 128 41.22 -14.34 21.57
N ASN A 129 41.43 -14.75 22.82
CA ASN A 129 40.52 -15.70 23.46
C ASN A 129 39.35 -14.97 24.14
N PRO A 130 38.12 -15.51 24.07
CA PRO A 130 36.97 -14.98 24.80
C PRO A 130 37.24 -14.93 26.31
N SER A 131 37.17 -13.73 26.90
CA SER A 131 37.40 -13.49 28.33
C SER A 131 36.07 -13.34 29.06
N GLY A 132 35.85 -14.16 30.10
CA GLY A 132 34.56 -14.32 30.80
C GLY A 132 34.28 -13.31 31.91
N GLU A 133 34.48 -12.02 31.67
CA GLU A 133 34.20 -10.98 32.67
C GLU A 133 32.76 -10.46 32.59
N ARG A 134 32.04 -10.56 33.72
CA ARG A 134 30.65 -10.10 33.87
C ARG A 134 30.55 -8.63 34.21
N ASN A 135 29.42 -8.02 33.86
CA ASN A 135 29.03 -6.67 34.28
C ASN A 135 29.97 -5.54 33.80
N VAL A 136 30.71 -5.77 32.72
CA VAL A 136 31.50 -4.72 32.07
C VAL A 136 30.55 -3.85 31.24
N LYS A 137 30.54 -2.54 31.50
CA LYS A 137 29.67 -1.59 30.79
C LYS A 137 30.24 -1.26 29.41
N ILE A 138 29.44 -1.54 28.38
CA ILE A 138 29.72 -1.19 26.99
C ILE A 138 29.00 0.11 26.63
N THR A 139 29.75 1.07 26.08
CA THR A 139 29.27 2.36 25.61
C THR A 139 29.36 2.42 24.08
N LEU A 140 28.25 2.77 23.44
CA LEU A 140 28.18 3.00 22.00
C LEU A 140 28.52 4.45 21.66
N ILE A 141 29.45 4.64 20.73
CA ILE A 141 29.84 5.92 20.15
C ILE A 141 29.30 5.97 18.72
N LYS A 142 28.51 7.01 18.43
CA LYS A 142 27.80 7.20 17.16
C LYS A 142 27.63 8.68 16.86
N ASP A 143 27.33 9.02 15.61
CA ASP A 143 26.92 10.37 15.21
C ASP A 143 25.56 10.74 15.84
N ASN A 144 25.31 12.04 16.05
CA ASN A 144 24.04 12.53 16.57
C ASN A 144 22.88 12.39 15.58
N LYS A 145 23.18 12.34 14.27
CA LYS A 145 22.20 12.16 13.19
C LYS A 145 21.67 10.73 13.09
N ILE A 146 22.39 9.73 13.63
CA ILE A 146 21.96 8.33 13.64
C ILE A 146 21.25 7.99 14.96
N LYS A 147 20.01 7.54 14.87
CA LYS A 147 19.22 7.02 15.99
C LYS A 147 19.16 5.50 15.89
N ILE A 148 19.28 4.85 17.04
CA ILE A 148 19.31 3.39 17.15
C ILE A 148 18.24 2.98 18.15
N PHE A 149 17.36 2.07 17.75
CA PHE A 149 16.26 1.57 18.58
C PHE A 149 16.35 0.05 18.75
N PRO A 150 16.06 -0.50 19.95
CA PRO A 150 15.72 0.20 21.18
C PRO A 150 16.93 0.95 21.79
N SER A 151 16.69 2.12 22.36
CA SER A 151 17.71 2.88 23.09
C SER A 151 17.81 2.37 24.52
N ASN A 152 18.61 1.33 24.77
CA ASN A 152 18.79 0.83 26.13
C ASN A 152 19.68 1.77 26.95
N VAL A 153 19.40 1.86 28.24
CA VAL A 153 20.11 2.74 29.17
C VAL A 153 21.51 2.18 29.51
N GLN A 154 21.69 0.86 29.51
CA GLN A 154 22.97 0.19 29.80
C GLN A 154 23.11 -1.14 29.06
N TYR A 155 24.31 -1.41 28.54
CA TYR A 155 24.70 -2.70 27.96
C TYR A 155 25.82 -3.29 28.81
N LEU A 156 25.57 -4.44 29.44
CA LEU A 156 26.50 -5.12 30.35
C LEU A 156 26.90 -6.49 29.77
N THR A 157 28.12 -6.93 30.07
CA THR A 157 28.59 -8.26 29.65
C THR A 157 28.05 -9.39 30.54
N ASP A 158 27.79 -10.55 29.93
CA ASP A 158 27.36 -11.78 30.58
C ASP A 158 28.52 -12.62 31.15
N GLU A 159 28.20 -13.84 31.57
CA GLU A 159 29.14 -14.81 32.14
C GLU A 159 30.31 -15.20 31.21
N THR A 160 30.12 -14.99 29.91
CA THR A 160 31.07 -15.31 28.84
C THR A 160 31.78 -14.06 28.31
N GLY A 161 31.55 -12.90 28.92
CA GLY A 161 32.08 -11.61 28.48
C GLY A 161 31.41 -11.08 27.22
N ARG A 162 30.15 -11.46 26.95
CA ARG A 162 29.39 -10.99 25.79
C ARG A 162 28.35 -9.95 26.19
N ALA A 163 28.23 -8.90 25.39
CA ALA A 163 27.14 -7.92 25.51
C ALA A 163 26.35 -7.89 24.19
N SER A 164 25.05 -8.16 24.26
CA SER A 164 24.16 -8.14 23.10
C SER A 164 23.40 -6.82 23.02
N PHE A 165 23.44 -6.21 21.84
CA PHE A 165 22.62 -5.06 21.46
C PHE A 165 21.39 -5.49 20.65
N GLY A 166 21.17 -6.81 20.50
CA GLY A 166 20.12 -7.36 19.66
C GLY A 166 20.29 -6.98 18.20
N VAL A 167 19.18 -6.95 17.46
CA VAL A 167 19.12 -6.46 16.09
C VAL A 167 18.47 -5.08 16.11
N PRO A 168 19.23 -3.98 16.18
CA PRO A 168 18.61 -2.68 16.31
C PRO A 168 18.10 -2.12 14.99
N ILE A 169 17.08 -1.28 15.08
CA ILE A 169 16.55 -0.45 14.00
C ILE A 169 17.39 0.81 13.88
N ILE A 170 17.82 1.12 12.65
CA ILE A 170 18.64 2.30 12.36
C ILE A 170 17.79 3.37 11.67
N CYS A 171 17.74 4.57 12.26
CA CYS A 171 17.07 5.72 11.65
C CYS A 171 18.07 6.87 11.47
N ALA A 172 18.35 7.25 10.22
CA ALA A 172 19.20 8.40 9.88
C ALA A 172 18.94 8.89 8.45
N PRO A 173 19.29 10.15 8.11
CA PRO A 173 19.32 10.60 6.72
C PRO A 173 20.26 9.74 5.86
N LYS A 174 20.04 9.69 4.54
CA LYS A 174 20.93 8.99 3.59
C LYS A 174 22.40 9.40 3.79
N GLY A 175 23.28 8.43 3.99
CA GLY A 175 24.70 8.69 4.20
C GLY A 175 25.44 7.57 4.94
N GLN A 176 26.74 7.76 5.15
CA GLN A 176 27.59 6.82 5.87
C GLN A 176 27.87 7.33 7.30
N TYR A 177 27.66 6.45 8.28
CA TYR A 177 27.81 6.76 9.71
C TYR A 177 28.74 5.74 10.38
N PRO A 178 29.79 6.19 11.10
CA PRO A 178 30.63 5.31 11.89
C PRO A 178 29.96 4.92 13.22
N LEU A 179 30.06 3.66 13.61
CA LEU A 179 29.77 3.19 14.96
C LEU A 179 31.01 2.55 15.58
N GLN A 180 31.23 2.84 16.86
CA GLN A 180 32.31 2.25 17.64
C GLN A 180 31.83 1.93 19.05
N PHE A 181 32.35 0.86 19.65
CA PHE A 181 32.04 0.47 21.02
C PHE A 181 33.28 0.64 21.90
N LYS A 182 33.07 1.12 23.11
CA LYS A 182 34.11 1.25 24.15
C LYS A 182 33.65 0.67 25.47
N ALA A 183 34.60 0.15 26.24
CA ALA A 183 34.37 -0.34 27.58
C ALA A 183 35.48 0.13 28.51
N LEU A 184 35.18 0.29 29.79
CA LEU A 184 36.18 0.50 30.82
C LEU A 184 36.29 -0.78 31.64
N CYS A 185 37.42 -1.46 31.56
CA CYS A 185 37.69 -2.68 32.32
C CYS A 185 39.06 -2.54 33.01
N ASN A 186 39.12 -2.82 34.32
CA ASN A 186 40.36 -2.84 35.09
C ASN A 186 41.24 -1.58 34.90
N LYS A 187 40.60 -0.39 34.84
CA LYS A 187 41.20 0.94 34.57
C LYS A 187 41.76 1.13 33.14
N ASN A 188 41.59 0.16 32.25
CA ASN A 188 41.94 0.25 30.84
C ASN A 188 40.71 0.50 29.97
N VAL A 189 40.86 1.36 28.96
CA VAL A 189 39.80 1.63 27.97
C VAL A 189 39.95 0.64 26.82
N LEU A 190 38.98 -0.26 26.69
CA LEU A 190 38.90 -1.21 25.59
C LEU A 190 38.10 -0.57 24.44
N SER A 191 38.55 -0.73 23.20
CA SER A 191 37.86 -0.20 22.02
C SER A 191 37.63 -1.30 21.00
N SER A 192 36.48 -1.27 20.31
CA SER A 192 36.17 -2.14 19.19
C SER A 192 36.72 -1.57 17.87
N PRO A 193 36.80 -2.40 16.83
CA PRO A 193 36.84 -1.92 15.45
C PRO A 193 35.68 -0.97 15.14
N VAL A 194 35.91 -0.01 14.22
CA VAL A 194 34.88 0.91 13.74
C VAL A 194 34.12 0.25 12.60
N ILE A 195 32.80 0.15 12.73
CA ILE A 195 31.91 -0.31 11.66
C ILE A 195 31.29 0.89 10.96
N LYS A 196 31.16 0.84 9.63
CA LYS A 196 30.51 1.89 8.83
C LYS A 196 29.13 1.42 8.41
N ILE A 197 28.08 2.16 8.77
CA ILE A 197 26.72 1.92 8.33
C ILE A 197 26.39 2.89 7.19
N ASN A 198 26.01 2.35 6.04
CA ASN A 198 25.47 3.11 4.92
C ASN A 198 23.93 3.07 4.97
N VAL A 199 23.31 4.19 5.33
CA VAL A 199 21.85 4.28 5.41
C VAL A 199 21.28 4.67 4.04
N LEU A 200 20.42 3.80 3.53
CA LEU A 200 19.70 3.95 2.26
C LEU A 200 18.27 4.46 2.54
N PRO A 201 17.71 5.30 1.67
CA PRO A 201 16.31 5.69 1.76
C PRO A 201 15.37 4.48 1.62
N ASP A 202 14.19 4.54 2.24
CA ASP A 202 13.16 3.50 2.11
C ASP A 202 12.28 3.72 0.86
N PRO A 203 12.34 2.81 -0.14
CA PRO A 203 11.56 2.94 -1.38
C PRO A 203 10.06 2.74 -1.18
N GLU A 204 9.62 2.17 -0.05
CA GLU A 204 8.20 1.94 0.24
C GLU A 204 7.62 3.00 1.18
N LYS A 205 8.46 3.87 1.74
CA LYS A 205 8.02 4.89 2.69
C LYS A 205 7.55 6.15 1.95
N PRO A 206 6.26 6.49 1.99
CA PRO A 206 5.74 7.66 1.29
C PRO A 206 6.17 8.96 2.00
N VAL A 207 6.65 9.93 1.23
CA VAL A 207 7.14 11.22 1.75
C VAL A 207 6.35 12.41 1.24
N ARG A 208 5.93 12.39 -0.03
CA ARG A 208 5.15 13.50 -0.61
C ARG A 208 4.23 13.05 -1.74
N LEU A 209 3.20 13.86 -1.99
CA LEU A 209 2.36 13.76 -3.18
C LEU A 209 2.82 14.76 -4.23
N ASN A 210 2.87 14.31 -5.47
CA ASN A 210 3.09 15.16 -6.61
C ASN A 210 1.86 15.15 -7.51
N VAL A 211 1.43 16.33 -7.94
CA VAL A 211 0.22 16.53 -8.74
C VAL A 211 0.61 17.29 -9.99
N THR A 212 0.18 16.79 -11.14
CA THR A 212 0.45 17.35 -12.46
C THR A 212 -0.87 17.52 -13.20
N TYR A 213 -1.08 18.69 -13.79
CA TYR A 213 -2.28 19.05 -14.55
C TYR A 213 -1.90 20.11 -15.59
N ASP A 214 -2.82 20.44 -16.50
CA ASP A 214 -2.62 21.54 -17.44
C ASP A 214 -2.81 22.89 -16.72
N GLU A 215 -1.69 23.53 -16.36
CA GLU A 215 -1.69 24.84 -15.69
C GLU A 215 -2.22 25.98 -16.56
N ASN A 216 -2.31 25.79 -17.88
CA ASN A 216 -2.87 26.79 -18.80
C ASN A 216 -4.38 26.58 -19.05
N ALA A 217 -4.98 25.53 -18.47
CA ALA A 217 -6.39 25.26 -18.64
C ALA A 217 -7.26 26.35 -18.00
N ILE A 218 -8.31 26.73 -18.71
CA ILE A 218 -9.33 27.66 -18.20
C ILE A 218 -10.45 26.83 -17.57
N PHE A 219 -10.68 27.03 -16.27
CA PHE A 219 -11.70 26.32 -15.51
C PHE A 219 -13.05 27.01 -15.67
N THR A 220 -13.89 26.53 -16.57
CA THR A 220 -15.21 27.10 -16.81
C THR A 220 -16.28 26.40 -15.99
N ALA A 221 -17.18 27.16 -15.35
CA ALA A 221 -18.27 26.63 -14.53
C ALA A 221 -19.11 25.57 -15.27
N GLY A 222 -19.31 24.41 -14.64
CA GLY A 222 -20.10 23.29 -15.18
C GLY A 222 -19.44 22.48 -16.30
N ASN A 223 -18.26 22.88 -16.78
CA ASN A 223 -17.47 22.06 -17.71
C ASN A 223 -16.73 20.94 -16.95
N THR A 224 -15.89 20.20 -17.66
CA THR A 224 -15.04 19.15 -17.07
C THR A 224 -13.65 19.69 -16.73
N PHE A 225 -13.13 19.31 -15.56
CA PHE A 225 -11.73 19.59 -15.18
C PHE A 225 -10.74 18.95 -16.17
N PRO A 226 -9.56 19.55 -16.39
CA PRO A 226 -8.44 18.83 -16.99
C PRO A 226 -8.05 17.62 -16.12
N ASP A 227 -7.39 16.64 -16.74
CA ASP A 227 -6.91 15.46 -16.03
C ASP A 227 -5.87 15.86 -14.96
N PHE A 228 -6.17 15.58 -13.69
CA PHE A 228 -5.17 15.66 -12.63
C PHE A 228 -4.49 14.29 -12.49
N LYS A 229 -3.17 14.26 -12.69
CA LYS A 229 -2.31 13.09 -12.54
C LYS A 229 -1.51 13.21 -11.25
N VAL A 230 -1.67 12.24 -10.36
CA VAL A 230 -1.10 12.21 -9.01
C VAL A 230 -0.17 11.01 -8.87
N ASN A 231 0.99 11.18 -8.26
CA ASN A 231 1.89 10.10 -7.86
C ASN A 231 2.38 10.29 -6.43
N VAL A 232 2.60 9.17 -5.74
CA VAL A 232 3.16 9.15 -4.39
C VAL A 232 4.66 8.91 -4.50
N ILE A 233 5.44 9.82 -3.92
CA ILE A 233 6.90 9.80 -3.97
C ILE A 233 7.44 9.23 -2.66
N SER A 234 8.32 8.25 -2.77
CA SER A 234 9.04 7.61 -1.66
C SER A 234 10.24 8.42 -1.18
N GLU A 235 10.89 7.96 -0.10
CA GLU A 235 12.09 8.59 0.45
C GLU A 235 13.30 8.56 -0.51
N ASP A 236 13.29 7.65 -1.49
CA ASP A 236 14.31 7.54 -2.53
C ASP A 236 13.98 8.33 -3.81
N ASP A 237 12.98 9.22 -3.74
CA ASP A 237 12.47 10.07 -4.83
C ASP A 237 11.87 9.30 -6.03
N ASN A 238 11.52 8.02 -5.85
CA ASN A 238 10.83 7.22 -6.87
C ASN A 238 9.31 7.19 -6.66
N ASN A 239 8.58 6.67 -7.65
CA ASN A 239 7.13 6.48 -7.56
C ASN A 239 6.82 5.16 -6.82
N ILE A 240 5.94 5.22 -5.83
CA ILE A 240 5.41 4.01 -5.18
C ILE A 240 4.28 3.44 -6.04
N THR A 241 4.43 2.21 -6.51
CA THR A 241 3.47 1.56 -7.41
C THR A 241 2.40 0.75 -6.70
N ASN A 242 2.70 0.19 -5.51
CA ASN A 242 1.80 -0.69 -4.77
C ASN A 242 0.87 0.06 -3.80
N ILE A 243 0.09 1.00 -4.32
CA ILE A 243 -0.87 1.79 -3.52
C ILE A 243 -2.30 1.51 -3.99
N ASN A 244 -3.19 1.27 -3.04
CA ASN A 244 -4.62 1.15 -3.31
C ASN A 244 -5.18 2.50 -3.79
N PRO A 245 -5.78 2.58 -5.00
CA PRO A 245 -6.39 3.82 -5.49
C PRO A 245 -7.46 4.40 -4.56
N GLY A 246 -8.16 3.56 -3.80
CA GLY A 246 -9.16 4.00 -2.81
C GLY A 246 -8.58 4.76 -1.61
N SER A 247 -7.25 4.74 -1.43
CA SER A 247 -6.55 5.48 -0.39
C SER A 247 -6.20 6.92 -0.81
N ILE A 248 -6.45 7.31 -2.07
CA ILE A 248 -6.15 8.64 -2.60
C ILE A 248 -7.45 9.32 -3.02
N CYS A 249 -7.68 10.53 -2.52
CA CYS A 249 -8.82 11.36 -2.92
C CYS A 249 -8.39 12.79 -3.24
N MET A 250 -9.20 13.47 -4.04
CA MET A 250 -9.03 14.89 -4.36
C MET A 250 -10.17 15.65 -3.70
N LYS A 251 -9.84 16.67 -2.91
CA LYS A 251 -10.82 17.55 -2.28
C LYS A 251 -10.78 18.92 -2.93
N ILE A 252 -11.95 19.49 -3.16
CA ILE A 252 -12.13 20.87 -3.60
C ILE A 252 -12.97 21.61 -2.57
N MET A 253 -12.59 22.85 -2.29
CA MET A 253 -13.23 23.70 -1.29
C MET A 253 -13.30 25.14 -1.79
N GLU A 254 -14.42 25.80 -1.53
CA GLU A 254 -14.58 27.22 -1.84
C GLU A 254 -13.75 28.06 -0.87
N THR A 255 -12.91 28.95 -1.37
CA THR A 255 -11.90 29.66 -0.55
C THR A 255 -12.55 30.57 0.51
N ASP A 256 -13.76 31.08 0.23
CA ASP A 256 -14.49 32.01 1.10
C ASP A 256 -15.53 31.31 2.01
N ASN A 257 -15.73 30.00 1.88
CA ASN A 257 -16.70 29.25 2.68
C ASN A 257 -16.27 27.79 2.92
N ASN A 258 -15.80 27.50 4.14
CA ASN A 258 -15.21 26.21 4.53
C ASN A 258 -16.23 25.05 4.71
N GLU A 259 -17.53 25.28 4.53
CA GLU A 259 -18.55 24.25 4.77
C GLU A 259 -18.83 23.36 3.54
N ASN A 260 -18.49 23.81 2.33
CA ASN A 260 -18.75 23.08 1.08
C ASN A 260 -17.49 22.37 0.57
N ILE A 261 -17.24 21.16 1.06
CA ILE A 261 -16.13 20.30 0.59
C ILE A 261 -16.67 19.22 -0.33
N THR A 262 -16.27 19.24 -1.60
CA THR A 262 -16.54 18.14 -2.54
C THR A 262 -15.32 17.23 -2.60
N THR A 263 -15.55 15.92 -2.51
CA THR A 263 -14.48 14.91 -2.56
C THR A 263 -14.66 14.02 -3.78
N PHE A 264 -13.63 13.96 -4.62
CA PHE A 264 -13.55 13.07 -5.78
C PHE A 264 -12.69 11.86 -5.45
N GLN A 265 -13.11 10.70 -5.95
CA GLN A 265 -12.38 9.45 -5.81
C GLN A 265 -11.46 9.23 -7.02
N CYS A 266 -10.37 8.51 -6.79
CA CYS A 266 -9.45 8.16 -7.87
C CYS A 266 -10.16 7.30 -8.92
N THR A 267 -10.02 7.67 -10.19
CA THR A 267 -10.42 6.84 -11.33
C THR A 267 -9.26 5.92 -11.72
N LYS A 268 -9.57 4.65 -12.05
CA LYS A 268 -8.55 3.64 -12.38
C LYS A 268 -7.83 3.99 -13.69
N ALA A 269 -6.53 3.72 -13.79
CA ALA A 269 -5.77 3.89 -15.03
C ALA A 269 -6.28 2.91 -16.12
N ASN A 270 -6.39 3.39 -17.36
CA ASN A 270 -6.89 2.58 -18.49
C ASN A 270 -5.80 1.71 -19.14
N ASN A 271 -4.51 1.88 -18.79
CA ASN A 271 -3.38 1.24 -19.47
C ASN A 271 -2.30 0.74 -18.48
N ASP A 272 -1.68 -0.38 -18.82
CA ASP A 272 -0.62 -1.07 -18.04
C ASP A 272 0.73 -0.32 -17.98
N ASN A 273 0.89 0.80 -18.71
CA ASN A 273 2.16 1.55 -18.79
C ASN A 273 2.29 2.72 -17.78
N ASP A 274 1.28 2.96 -16.94
CA ASP A 274 1.22 4.08 -15.97
C ASP A 274 1.21 3.57 -14.51
N GLU A 275 2.02 2.56 -14.21
CA GLU A 275 2.15 2.06 -12.82
C GLU A 275 2.63 3.17 -11.87
N GLY A 276 1.95 3.31 -10.73
CA GLY A 276 2.24 4.34 -9.71
C GLY A 276 1.64 5.72 -9.97
N PHE A 277 0.78 5.87 -10.99
CA PHE A 277 0.02 7.09 -11.25
C PHE A 277 -1.49 6.91 -11.03
N PHE A 278 -2.09 7.93 -10.43
CA PHE A 278 -3.49 8.02 -10.05
C PHE A 278 -4.13 9.18 -10.78
N TYR A 279 -5.32 8.96 -11.34
CA TYR A 279 -5.95 9.95 -12.21
C TYR A 279 -7.30 10.38 -11.66
N PHE A 280 -7.56 11.68 -11.74
CA PHE A 280 -8.87 12.28 -11.49
C PHE A 280 -9.39 12.85 -12.80
N ARG A 281 -10.20 12.06 -13.51
CA ARG A 281 -10.75 12.40 -14.83
C ARG A 281 -12.24 12.64 -14.78
N ASN A 282 -12.77 13.34 -15.78
CA ASN A 282 -14.20 13.54 -15.97
C ASN A 282 -14.93 14.14 -14.76
N ASN A 283 -14.21 14.85 -13.90
CA ASN A 283 -14.80 15.54 -12.76
C ASN A 283 -15.35 16.89 -13.23
N MET A 284 -16.53 17.24 -12.77
CA MET A 284 -17.18 18.50 -13.13
C MET A 284 -16.56 19.67 -12.35
N VAL A 285 -16.28 20.76 -13.06
CA VAL A 285 -15.91 22.05 -12.46
C VAL A 285 -17.14 22.59 -11.72
N PRO A 286 -17.00 23.11 -10.48
CA PRO A 286 -18.12 23.70 -9.75
C PRO A 286 -18.90 24.71 -10.59
N GLU A 287 -20.22 24.73 -10.41
CA GLU A 287 -21.13 25.57 -11.20
C GLU A 287 -21.04 27.06 -10.85
N LYS A 288 -20.45 27.42 -9.71
CA LYS A 288 -20.30 28.81 -9.26
C LYS A 288 -18.94 29.34 -9.68
N ALA A 289 -18.92 30.48 -10.37
CA ALA A 289 -17.69 31.16 -10.76
C ALA A 289 -17.06 31.90 -9.56
N THR A 290 -16.09 31.26 -8.91
CA THR A 290 -15.34 31.80 -7.77
C THR A 290 -13.99 31.09 -7.63
N LYS A 291 -13.22 31.43 -6.60
CA LYS A 291 -11.94 30.79 -6.28
C LYS A 291 -12.12 29.52 -5.48
N TYR A 292 -11.51 28.44 -5.96
CA TYR A 292 -11.48 27.16 -5.25
C TYR A 292 -10.06 26.72 -4.92
N SER A 293 -9.93 26.04 -3.80
CA SER A 293 -8.73 25.35 -3.37
C SER A 293 -8.88 23.85 -3.65
N ILE A 294 -7.92 23.26 -4.35
CA ILE A 294 -7.83 21.83 -4.64
C ILE A 294 -6.63 21.24 -3.89
N GLN A 295 -6.87 20.11 -3.20
CA GLN A 295 -5.83 19.36 -2.52
C GLN A 295 -6.04 17.85 -2.67
N CYS A 296 -5.01 17.14 -3.07
CA CYS A 296 -4.99 15.67 -3.08
C CYS A 296 -4.49 15.15 -1.73
N ILE A 297 -5.14 14.10 -1.24
CA ILE A 297 -4.86 13.48 0.06
C ILE A 297 -4.61 11.99 -0.14
N PHE A 298 -3.56 11.48 0.48
CA PHE A 298 -3.25 10.06 0.54
C PHE A 298 -3.23 9.59 1.99
N THR A 299 -4.07 8.61 2.29
CA THR A 299 -4.15 7.99 3.62
C THR A 299 -3.19 6.80 3.68
N ILE A 300 -2.16 6.91 4.52
CA ILE A 300 -1.15 5.85 4.71
C ILE A 300 -1.68 4.79 5.68
N ASP A 301 -2.22 5.25 6.82
CA ASP A 301 -2.84 4.43 7.86
C ASP A 301 -3.98 5.22 8.54
N GLU A 302 -4.60 4.68 9.59
CA GLU A 302 -5.71 5.33 10.30
C GLU A 302 -5.34 6.68 10.95
N THR A 303 -4.05 6.98 11.10
CA THR A 303 -3.52 8.14 11.82
C THR A 303 -2.67 9.08 10.97
N SER A 304 -2.17 8.62 9.81
CA SER A 304 -1.17 9.30 8.99
C SER A 304 -1.70 9.59 7.60
N VAL A 305 -1.71 10.87 7.23
CA VAL A 305 -2.14 11.36 5.91
C VAL A 305 -1.09 12.27 5.29
N LEU A 306 -0.84 12.11 3.98
CA LEU A 306 -0.06 13.04 3.19
C LEU A 306 -0.99 13.95 2.39
N ARG A 307 -0.61 15.23 2.29
CA ARG A 307 -1.34 16.24 1.54
C ARG A 307 -0.46 16.79 0.43
N SER A 308 -1.03 17.02 -0.74
CA SER A 308 -0.36 17.76 -1.80
C SER A 308 -0.22 19.23 -1.44
N LYS A 309 0.59 19.95 -2.23
CA LYS A 309 0.49 21.40 -2.29
C LYS A 309 -0.92 21.82 -2.66
N GLU A 310 -1.35 22.93 -2.11
CA GLU A 310 -2.64 23.55 -2.41
C GLU A 310 -2.60 24.16 -3.82
N ILE A 311 -3.61 23.86 -4.63
CA ILE A 311 -3.77 24.37 -5.98
C ILE A 311 -4.96 25.33 -5.98
N ILE A 312 -4.72 26.61 -6.19
CA ILE A 312 -5.78 27.61 -6.28
C ILE A 312 -6.23 27.73 -7.74
N VAL A 313 -7.51 27.50 -7.99
CA VAL A 313 -8.13 27.64 -9.31
C VAL A 313 -9.17 28.74 -9.30
N ASP A 314 -9.09 29.61 -10.31
CA ASP A 314 -10.09 30.65 -10.55
C ASP A 314 -11.11 30.10 -11.56
N VAL A 315 -12.31 29.76 -11.08
CA VAL A 315 -13.39 29.28 -11.94
C VAL A 315 -14.06 30.47 -12.61
N VAL A 316 -14.07 30.48 -13.94
CA VAL A 316 -14.70 31.52 -14.75
C VAL A 316 -16.13 31.15 -15.14
N PRO A 317 -17.01 32.14 -15.33
CA PRO A 317 -18.36 31.93 -15.85
C PRO A 317 -18.35 31.19 -17.19
N ASN A 318 -19.40 30.40 -17.45
CA ASN A 318 -19.59 29.77 -18.75
C ASN A 318 -20.09 30.76 -19.81
N LYS A 319 -20.34 30.25 -21.01
CA LYS A 319 -20.75 31.04 -22.15
C LYS A 319 -22.07 31.77 -21.87
N PRO A 320 -22.22 33.03 -22.34
CA PRO A 320 -23.47 33.77 -22.28
C PRO A 320 -24.67 32.98 -22.82
N ALA A 321 -25.69 32.74 -21.98
CA ALA A 321 -26.84 31.92 -22.33
C ALA A 321 -28.18 32.61 -22.04
N LEU A 322 -28.30 33.29 -20.89
CA LEU A 322 -29.56 33.83 -20.39
C LEU A 322 -29.47 35.33 -20.14
N LEU A 323 -30.52 36.05 -20.49
CA LEU A 323 -30.74 37.43 -20.05
C LEU A 323 -31.63 37.39 -18.79
N LYS A 324 -31.10 37.85 -17.65
CA LYS A 324 -31.81 37.80 -16.37
C LYS A 324 -31.85 39.17 -15.71
N PRO A 325 -32.94 39.51 -15.02
CA PRO A 325 -32.99 40.74 -14.25
C PRO A 325 -32.07 40.61 -13.03
N GLN A 326 -31.30 41.66 -12.75
CA GLN A 326 -30.48 41.74 -11.55
C GLN A 326 -31.34 41.71 -10.27
N THR A 327 -32.56 42.24 -10.36
CA THR A 327 -33.59 42.13 -9.33
C THR A 327 -34.90 41.78 -10.02
N LEU A 328 -35.55 40.69 -9.58
CA LEU A 328 -36.77 40.21 -10.22
C LEU A 328 -37.85 41.32 -10.21
N PRO A 329 -38.31 41.79 -11.38
CA PRO A 329 -39.37 42.79 -11.42
C PRO A 329 -40.69 42.15 -10.99
N LYS A 330 -41.53 42.95 -10.33
CA LYS A 330 -42.91 42.56 -10.03
C LYS A 330 -43.70 42.43 -11.33
N THR A 331 -44.66 41.49 -11.39
CA THR A 331 -45.56 41.38 -12.54
C THR A 331 -46.29 42.72 -12.73
N PRO A 332 -46.09 43.43 -13.85
CA PRO A 332 -46.67 44.76 -14.03
C PRO A 332 -48.16 44.69 -14.32
N ALA A 333 -48.88 45.69 -13.83
CA ALA A 333 -50.21 46.03 -14.32
C ALA A 333 -50.12 47.45 -14.88
N VAL A 334 -50.59 47.63 -16.12
CA VAL A 334 -50.49 48.91 -16.84
C VAL A 334 -51.86 49.42 -17.26
N PHE A 335 -51.99 50.73 -17.25
CA PHE A 335 -53.28 51.42 -17.29
C PHE A 335 -53.32 52.39 -18.44
N ASN A 336 -54.35 52.29 -19.28
CA ASN A 336 -54.53 53.16 -20.42
C ASN A 336 -55.08 54.54 -20.02
N VAL A 337 -54.31 55.30 -19.23
CA VAL A 337 -54.69 56.61 -18.69
C VAL A 337 -53.57 57.63 -18.95
N GLN A 338 -53.87 58.92 -18.85
CA GLN A 338 -52.88 59.98 -19.11
C GLN A 338 -51.65 59.91 -18.17
N ASN A 339 -51.84 59.44 -16.93
CA ASN A 339 -50.76 59.33 -15.95
C ASN A 339 -49.64 58.38 -16.41
N VAL A 340 -48.39 58.88 -16.42
CA VAL A 340 -47.21 58.17 -16.94
C VAL A 340 -46.81 56.99 -16.05
N ASP A 341 -46.80 57.15 -14.72
CA ASP A 341 -46.45 56.06 -13.80
C ASP A 341 -47.43 54.89 -13.94
N SER A 342 -48.70 55.19 -14.26
CA SER A 342 -49.75 54.18 -14.48
C SER A 342 -49.58 53.44 -15.83
N ARG A 343 -48.92 54.03 -16.83
CA ARG A 343 -48.62 53.37 -18.11
C ARG A 343 -47.27 52.64 -18.13
N THR A 344 -46.52 52.71 -17.04
CA THR A 344 -45.15 52.17 -16.96
C THR A 344 -45.18 50.66 -16.73
N ILE A 345 -44.66 49.89 -17.69
CA ILE A 345 -44.53 48.43 -17.60
C ILE A 345 -43.39 48.07 -16.64
N VAL A 346 -42.22 48.69 -16.77
CA VAL A 346 -41.10 48.46 -15.86
C VAL A 346 -40.39 49.77 -15.57
N LYS A 347 -39.91 49.93 -14.34
CA LYS A 347 -39.14 51.09 -13.86
C LYS A 347 -37.85 50.59 -13.22
N ASN A 348 -36.72 51.18 -13.59
CA ASN A 348 -35.37 50.83 -13.12
C ASN A 348 -35.05 49.33 -13.27
N LEU A 349 -35.32 48.77 -14.44
CA LEU A 349 -34.99 47.38 -14.73
C LEU A 349 -33.58 47.27 -15.29
N THR A 350 -32.69 46.62 -14.53
CA THR A 350 -31.36 46.24 -15.01
C THR A 350 -31.37 44.76 -15.36
N LEU A 351 -31.08 44.42 -16.62
CA LEU A 351 -30.82 43.04 -17.02
C LEU A 351 -29.33 42.82 -17.20
N ILE A 352 -28.89 41.68 -16.73
CA ILE A 352 -27.52 41.20 -16.85
C ILE A 352 -27.52 39.89 -17.65
N VAL A 353 -26.44 39.69 -18.38
CA VAL A 353 -26.17 38.40 -19.01
C VAL A 353 -25.59 37.45 -17.99
N THR A 354 -26.18 36.26 -17.93
CA THR A 354 -25.66 35.14 -17.17
C THR A 354 -25.41 33.94 -18.06
N ASP A 355 -24.55 33.04 -17.61
CA ASP A 355 -24.51 31.69 -18.13
C ASP A 355 -25.74 30.88 -17.64
N GLU A 356 -25.79 29.60 -18.00
CA GLU A 356 -26.85 28.68 -17.59
C GLU A 356 -26.87 28.40 -16.07
N TYR A 357 -25.74 28.61 -15.40
CA TYR A 357 -25.55 28.43 -13.95
C TYR A 357 -25.75 29.71 -13.13
N LYS A 358 -26.23 30.79 -13.78
CA LYS A 358 -26.50 32.11 -13.18
C LYS A 358 -25.26 32.90 -12.77
N ASN A 359 -24.08 32.56 -13.29
CA ASN A 359 -22.90 33.40 -13.13
C ASN A 359 -22.94 34.56 -14.13
N ARG A 360 -22.56 35.75 -13.67
CA ARG A 360 -22.49 36.95 -14.52
C ARG A 360 -21.40 36.79 -15.59
N THR A 361 -21.73 37.05 -16.84
CA THR A 361 -20.81 36.90 -17.99
C THR A 361 -21.12 37.93 -19.08
N GLY A 362 -20.43 37.86 -20.23
CA GLY A 362 -20.72 38.68 -21.41
C GLY A 362 -20.25 40.14 -21.34
N SER A 363 -19.22 40.43 -20.54
CA SER A 363 -18.62 41.78 -20.42
C SER A 363 -18.03 42.33 -21.73
N ASP A 364 -17.83 41.45 -22.71
CA ASP A 364 -17.34 41.72 -24.07
C ASP A 364 -18.48 41.84 -25.10
N LEU A 365 -19.74 41.65 -24.70
CA LEU A 365 -20.89 41.71 -25.58
C LEU A 365 -21.50 43.12 -25.62
N ASP A 366 -21.60 43.66 -26.83
CA ASP A 366 -22.25 44.94 -27.14
C ASP A 366 -23.30 44.77 -28.25
N GLY A 367 -24.36 45.57 -28.19
CA GLY A 367 -25.46 45.51 -29.15
C GLY A 367 -26.65 46.33 -28.70
N LYS A 368 -27.85 45.80 -28.94
CA LYS A 368 -29.10 46.40 -28.50
C LYS A 368 -30.11 45.36 -28.03
N ILE A 369 -30.95 45.73 -27.08
CA ILE A 369 -32.14 44.96 -26.71
C ILE A 369 -33.35 45.61 -27.38
N VAL A 370 -34.16 44.82 -28.09
CA VAL A 370 -35.40 45.27 -28.70
C VAL A 370 -36.57 44.78 -27.85
N ALA A 371 -37.29 45.72 -27.24
CA ALA A 371 -38.52 45.47 -26.52
C ALA A 371 -39.69 45.37 -27.49
N LYS A 372 -40.50 44.32 -27.37
CA LYS A 372 -41.71 44.08 -28.16
C LYS A 372 -42.82 43.53 -27.27
N ILE A 373 -44.07 43.84 -27.58
CA ILE A 373 -45.23 43.31 -26.86
C ILE A 373 -45.88 42.24 -27.73
N LYS A 374 -46.11 41.04 -27.18
CA LYS A 374 -46.82 39.95 -27.84
C LYS A 374 -48.12 39.63 -27.11
N SER A 375 -49.18 39.41 -27.87
CA SER A 375 -50.44 38.88 -27.36
C SER A 375 -50.45 37.36 -27.42
N SER A 376 -51.21 36.71 -26.53
CA SER A 376 -51.51 35.28 -26.60
C SER A 376 -52.55 34.93 -27.67
N THR A 377 -53.27 35.93 -28.22
CA THR A 377 -54.25 35.77 -29.31
C THR A 377 -53.65 36.24 -30.64
N GLU A 378 -53.75 35.45 -31.72
CA GLU A 378 -53.04 35.60 -33.01
C GLU A 378 -53.32 36.90 -33.84
N ASN A 379 -54.05 37.88 -33.31
CA ASN A 379 -54.31 39.15 -34.01
C ASN A 379 -53.45 40.30 -33.43
N ASP A 380 -52.30 40.56 -34.06
CA ASP A 380 -51.32 41.60 -33.66
C ASP A 380 -51.81 43.06 -33.85
N LEU A 381 -52.97 43.29 -34.47
CA LEU A 381 -53.50 44.63 -34.76
C LEU A 381 -54.00 45.39 -33.52
N ASP A 382 -54.33 44.69 -32.43
CA ASP A 382 -54.86 45.26 -31.17
C ASP A 382 -53.80 45.27 -30.03
N SER A 383 -52.51 45.15 -30.34
CA SER A 383 -51.45 45.08 -29.32
C SER A 383 -51.06 46.47 -28.78
N PRO A 384 -50.82 46.61 -27.45
CA PRO A 384 -50.36 47.86 -26.88
C PRO A 384 -49.07 48.39 -27.50
N LEU A 385 -49.05 49.71 -27.71
CA LEU A 385 -47.92 50.43 -28.29
C LEU A 385 -47.13 51.14 -27.20
N PHE A 386 -45.82 51.24 -27.40
CA PHE A 386 -44.95 52.03 -26.53
C PHE A 386 -45.13 53.52 -26.79
N MET A 387 -44.68 54.33 -25.82
CA MET A 387 -44.66 55.79 -25.92
C MET A 387 -44.04 56.24 -27.26
N GLY A 388 -44.73 57.13 -27.98
CA GLY A 388 -44.41 57.50 -29.37
C GLY A 388 -45.13 56.67 -30.44
N GLU A 389 -46.14 55.88 -30.06
CA GLU A 389 -46.98 55.06 -30.97
C GLU A 389 -46.16 54.01 -31.76
N THR A 390 -45.13 53.46 -31.12
CA THR A 390 -44.24 52.47 -31.74
C THR A 390 -44.52 51.06 -31.21
N SER A 391 -44.38 50.05 -32.07
CA SER A 391 -44.53 48.64 -31.68
C SER A 391 -43.28 48.06 -31.03
N THR A 392 -42.13 48.74 -31.15
CA THR A 392 -40.84 48.29 -30.63
C THR A 392 -40.01 49.45 -30.10
N VAL A 393 -39.29 49.24 -28.99
CA VAL A 393 -38.33 50.21 -28.44
C VAL A 393 -36.96 49.56 -28.33
N GLU A 394 -35.90 50.30 -28.66
CA GLU A 394 -34.53 49.82 -28.59
C GLU A 394 -33.78 50.41 -27.40
N PHE A 395 -33.05 49.57 -26.68
CA PHE A 395 -32.18 49.97 -25.57
C PHE A 395 -30.73 49.63 -25.88
N PRO A 396 -29.77 50.53 -25.56
CA PRO A 396 -28.36 50.22 -25.68
C PRO A 396 -28.00 49.07 -24.75
N PHE A 397 -27.26 48.10 -25.27
CA PHE A 397 -26.74 46.97 -24.51
C PHE A 397 -25.22 47.04 -24.56
N HIS A 398 -24.59 47.25 -23.40
CA HIS A 398 -23.16 47.46 -23.31
C HIS A 398 -22.56 46.57 -22.22
N LYS A 399 -21.49 45.85 -22.55
CA LYS A 399 -20.74 44.97 -21.63
C LYS A 399 -21.64 43.98 -20.86
N GLY A 400 -22.61 43.38 -21.54
CA GLY A 400 -23.48 42.38 -20.92
C GLY A 400 -24.58 42.95 -20.02
N ILE A 401 -24.79 44.27 -20.04
CA ILE A 401 -25.76 44.96 -19.18
C ILE A 401 -26.69 45.82 -20.05
N VAL A 402 -27.97 45.84 -19.70
CA VAL A 402 -28.93 46.83 -20.17
C VAL A 402 -29.62 47.46 -18.97
N GLU A 403 -29.72 48.78 -18.99
CA GLU A 403 -30.42 49.57 -18.00
C GLU A 403 -31.63 50.23 -18.66
N ILE A 404 -32.82 49.91 -18.13
CA ILE A 404 -34.10 50.43 -18.61
C ILE A 404 -34.68 51.28 -17.49
N GLU A 405 -34.54 52.61 -17.61
CA GLU A 405 -35.06 53.56 -16.61
C GLU A 405 -36.59 53.48 -16.50
N ALA A 406 -37.28 53.52 -17.64
CA ALA A 406 -38.72 53.31 -17.71
C ALA A 406 -39.12 52.80 -19.10
N LEU A 407 -39.99 51.79 -19.13
CA LEU A 407 -40.66 51.35 -20.36
C LEU A 407 -42.15 51.64 -20.23
N VAL A 408 -42.67 52.54 -21.05
CA VAL A 408 -44.01 53.13 -20.88
C VAL A 408 -44.86 52.93 -22.13
N LEU A 409 -46.14 52.62 -21.96
CA LEU A 409 -47.12 52.55 -23.04
C LEU A 409 -47.56 53.94 -23.54
N ALA A 410 -48.04 54.02 -24.78
CA ALA A 410 -48.63 55.23 -25.36
C ALA A 410 -49.91 55.64 -24.62
N GLU A 411 -50.25 56.94 -24.69
CA GLU A 411 -51.55 57.42 -24.21
C GLU A 411 -52.65 56.91 -25.14
N ASN A 412 -53.77 56.44 -24.56
CA ASN A 412 -54.86 55.82 -25.32
C ASN A 412 -54.37 54.69 -26.23
N SER A 413 -53.35 53.95 -25.77
CA SER A 413 -52.78 52.81 -26.49
C SER A 413 -53.89 51.82 -26.90
N PRO A 414 -53.83 51.25 -28.12
CA PRO A 414 -54.66 50.10 -28.46
C PRO A 414 -54.38 48.96 -27.47
N GLY A 415 -55.36 48.11 -27.23
CA GLY A 415 -55.24 47.05 -26.24
C GLY A 415 -56.59 46.60 -25.73
N ARG A 416 -56.76 45.29 -25.57
CA ARG A 416 -57.98 44.72 -25.03
C ARG A 416 -57.95 44.79 -23.51
N ASN A 417 -59.00 45.36 -22.93
CA ASN A 417 -59.14 45.46 -21.48
C ASN A 417 -59.08 44.07 -20.83
N LYS A 418 -58.46 43.96 -19.66
CA LYS A 418 -58.30 42.71 -18.89
C LYS A 418 -57.58 41.59 -19.66
N THR A 419 -56.69 41.93 -20.59
CA THR A 419 -55.92 40.95 -21.38
C THR A 419 -54.47 40.88 -20.89
N GLU A 420 -53.93 39.66 -20.82
CA GLU A 420 -52.51 39.41 -20.53
C GLU A 420 -51.68 39.57 -21.80
N TYR A 421 -50.60 40.34 -21.69
CA TYR A 421 -49.62 40.54 -22.74
C TYR A 421 -48.23 40.17 -22.23
N THR A 422 -47.34 39.77 -23.13
CA THR A 422 -45.95 39.42 -22.81
C THR A 422 -45.01 40.45 -23.40
N LEU A 423 -44.29 41.16 -22.53
CA LEU A 423 -43.12 41.93 -22.91
C LEU A 423 -41.96 40.98 -23.21
N VAL A 424 -41.48 41.02 -24.45
CA VAL A 424 -40.32 40.29 -24.93
C VAL A 424 -39.16 41.26 -25.08
N LEU A 425 -38.11 41.06 -24.30
CA LEU A 425 -36.85 41.79 -24.41
C LEU A 425 -35.87 40.92 -25.19
N GLU A 426 -35.80 41.16 -26.50
CA GLU A 426 -35.06 40.35 -27.46
C GLU A 426 -33.66 40.92 -27.69
N PRO A 427 -32.59 40.17 -27.40
CA PRO A 427 -31.23 40.63 -27.65
C PRO A 427 -30.87 40.56 -29.13
N VAL A 428 -30.46 41.69 -29.70
CA VAL A 428 -29.91 41.80 -31.05
C VAL A 428 -28.43 42.12 -30.94
N ILE A 429 -27.63 41.06 -30.80
CA ILE A 429 -26.18 41.13 -30.60
C ILE A 429 -25.51 40.51 -31.83
N PRO A 430 -24.84 41.29 -32.69
CA PRO A 430 -24.22 40.78 -33.91
C PRO A 430 -23.19 39.67 -33.66
N ALA A 431 -22.45 39.78 -32.55
CA ALA A 431 -21.40 38.83 -32.17
C ALA A 431 -21.92 37.53 -31.52
N TRP A 432 -23.16 37.49 -31.02
CA TRP A 432 -23.67 36.36 -30.24
C TRP A 432 -25.18 36.15 -30.39
N LYS A 433 -25.59 35.14 -31.17
CA LYS A 433 -27.00 34.90 -31.54
C LYS A 433 -27.75 33.93 -30.61
N HIS A 434 -27.08 33.34 -29.64
CA HIS A 434 -27.63 32.27 -28.80
C HIS A 434 -28.21 32.75 -27.45
N LEU A 435 -28.20 34.06 -27.20
CA LEU A 435 -28.74 34.62 -25.95
C LEU A 435 -30.27 34.55 -25.95
N GLN A 436 -30.85 33.89 -24.96
CA GLN A 436 -32.32 33.78 -24.89
C GLN A 436 -32.98 35.11 -24.50
N PRO A 437 -34.14 35.45 -25.11
CA PRO A 437 -34.91 36.62 -24.71
C PRO A 437 -35.41 36.52 -23.26
N TYR A 438 -35.56 37.68 -22.63
CA TYR A 438 -36.27 37.76 -21.36
C TYR A 438 -37.76 38.03 -21.61
N PHE A 439 -38.61 37.30 -20.91
CA PHE A 439 -40.06 37.40 -21.01
C PHE A 439 -40.63 37.91 -19.69
N LEU A 440 -41.47 38.92 -19.76
CA LEU A 440 -42.20 39.47 -18.62
C LEU A 440 -43.67 39.61 -19.01
N THR A 441 -44.57 38.91 -18.32
CA THR A 441 -46.01 39.06 -18.52
C THR A 441 -46.52 40.29 -17.78
N PHE A 442 -47.52 40.97 -18.34
CA PHE A 442 -48.19 42.09 -17.72
C PHE A 442 -49.68 42.14 -18.12
N MET A 443 -50.50 42.74 -17.27
CA MET A 443 -51.94 42.88 -17.52
C MET A 443 -52.30 44.29 -17.99
N PHE A 444 -53.12 44.41 -19.04
CA PHE A 444 -53.58 45.68 -19.61
C PHE A 444 -55.00 46.04 -19.16
N TYR A 445 -55.20 47.22 -18.55
CA TYR A 445 -56.49 47.67 -18.04
C TYR A 445 -56.87 49.09 -18.48
N ASN A 446 -58.17 49.34 -18.67
CA ASN A 446 -58.73 50.65 -19.02
C ASN A 446 -59.34 51.41 -17.81
N ASP A 447 -59.45 50.80 -16.62
CA ASP A 447 -60.12 51.38 -15.43
C ASP A 447 -59.19 51.42 -14.20
N TYR A 448 -59.04 52.61 -13.59
CA TYR A 448 -58.12 52.90 -12.49
C TYR A 448 -58.54 52.34 -11.12
N LYS A 449 -59.83 52.11 -10.86
CA LYS A 449 -60.28 51.64 -9.53
C LYS A 449 -60.14 50.13 -9.36
N VAL A 450 -60.42 49.36 -10.41
CA VAL A 450 -60.22 47.90 -10.46
C VAL A 450 -58.72 47.55 -10.35
N GLN A 451 -57.86 48.48 -10.77
CA GLN A 451 -56.41 48.38 -10.86
C GLN A 451 -55.65 48.23 -9.52
N GLN A 452 -55.96 49.03 -8.49
CA GLN A 452 -55.18 49.01 -7.24
C GLN A 452 -55.41 47.70 -6.48
N GLN A 453 -56.63 47.17 -6.56
CA GLN A 453 -56.97 45.85 -6.05
C GLN A 453 -56.24 44.74 -6.83
N MET A 454 -56.28 44.78 -8.17
CA MET A 454 -55.66 43.73 -9.00
C MET A 454 -54.12 43.71 -8.92
N SER A 455 -53.47 44.89 -8.84
CA SER A 455 -52.00 44.95 -8.69
C SER A 455 -51.53 44.43 -7.33
N ASN A 456 -52.29 44.67 -6.25
CA ASN A 456 -51.98 44.14 -4.93
C ASN A 456 -52.18 42.62 -4.89
N LEU A 457 -53.30 42.12 -5.43
CA LEU A 457 -53.60 40.69 -5.54
C LEU A 457 -52.57 39.94 -6.39
N THR A 458 -52.09 40.54 -7.48
CA THR A 458 -51.06 39.93 -8.34
C THR A 458 -49.69 39.88 -7.63
N GLN A 459 -49.33 40.92 -6.87
CA GLN A 459 -48.11 40.92 -6.04
C GLN A 459 -48.15 39.84 -4.97
N GLU A 460 -49.31 39.69 -4.32
CA GLU A 460 -49.53 38.67 -3.29
C GLU A 460 -49.47 37.27 -3.91
N ARG A 461 -50.08 37.06 -5.08
CA ARG A 461 -49.99 35.81 -5.86
C ARG A 461 -48.54 35.45 -6.19
N ASP A 462 -47.74 36.39 -6.67
CA ASP A 462 -46.35 36.12 -7.05
C ASP A 462 -45.48 35.75 -5.84
N CYS A 463 -45.65 36.47 -4.72
CA CYS A 463 -44.96 36.17 -3.47
C CYS A 463 -45.35 34.80 -2.91
N LEU A 464 -46.65 34.45 -2.94
CA LEU A 464 -47.14 33.14 -2.51
C LEU A 464 -46.63 32.02 -3.42
N SER A 465 -46.68 32.22 -4.74
CA SER A 465 -46.20 31.25 -5.74
C SER A 465 -44.71 30.95 -5.57
N GLN A 466 -43.88 31.97 -5.32
CA GLN A 466 -42.45 31.78 -5.07
C GLN A 466 -42.19 31.02 -3.76
N SER A 467 -42.98 31.31 -2.73
CA SER A 467 -42.90 30.61 -1.44
C SER A 467 -43.29 29.14 -1.58
N ILE A 468 -44.43 28.84 -2.23
CA ILE A 468 -44.89 27.47 -2.53
C ILE A 468 -43.85 26.70 -3.32
N LYS A 469 -43.26 27.32 -4.35
CA LYS A 469 -42.20 26.68 -5.14
C LYS A 469 -40.99 26.31 -4.28
N THR A 470 -40.56 27.19 -3.39
CA THR A 470 -39.42 26.95 -2.49
C THR A 470 -39.69 25.76 -1.56
N TYR A 471 -40.89 25.68 -0.99
CA TYR A 471 -41.31 24.55 -0.15
C TYR A 471 -41.37 23.24 -0.96
N ARG A 472 -41.94 23.24 -2.18
CA ARG A 472 -41.98 22.05 -3.05
C ARG A 472 -40.58 21.56 -3.44
N ASP A 473 -39.71 22.46 -3.91
CA ASP A 473 -38.33 22.13 -4.29
C ASP A 473 -37.58 21.49 -3.09
N TRP A 474 -37.85 21.98 -1.88
CA TRP A 474 -37.28 21.42 -0.65
C TRP A 474 -37.80 20.02 -0.30
N PHE A 475 -39.13 19.79 -0.41
CA PHE A 475 -39.71 18.46 -0.21
C PHE A 475 -39.23 17.46 -1.27
N ASP A 476 -39.17 17.87 -2.54
CA ASP A 476 -38.68 17.04 -3.65
C ASP A 476 -37.22 16.63 -3.42
N ALA A 477 -36.35 17.56 -2.99
CA ALA A 477 -34.96 17.26 -2.66
C ALA A 477 -34.84 16.26 -1.50
N LYS A 478 -35.72 16.36 -0.50
CA LYS A 478 -35.77 15.41 0.62
C LYS A 478 -36.25 14.03 0.20
N ASP A 479 -37.30 13.94 -0.63
CA ASP A 479 -37.80 12.67 -1.15
C ASP A 479 -36.77 11.98 -2.06
N GLN A 480 -36.04 12.75 -2.88
CA GLN A 480 -34.91 12.24 -3.67
C GLN A 480 -33.81 11.65 -2.80
N LEU A 481 -33.44 12.32 -1.70
CA LEU A 481 -32.44 11.81 -0.76
C LEU A 481 -32.88 10.49 -0.10
N ILE A 482 -34.15 10.38 0.30
CA ILE A 482 -34.71 9.14 0.85
C ILE A 482 -34.70 8.02 -0.21
N ALA A 483 -35.08 8.33 -1.45
CA ALA A 483 -35.10 7.36 -2.54
C ALA A 483 -33.70 6.82 -2.85
N GLU A 484 -32.69 7.70 -2.90
CA GLU A 484 -31.29 7.31 -3.13
C GLU A 484 -30.75 6.47 -1.97
N THR A 485 -31.04 6.84 -0.72
CA THR A 485 -30.63 6.07 0.46
C THR A 485 -31.29 4.68 0.48
N LYS A 486 -32.56 4.56 0.08
CA LYS A 486 -33.23 3.26 -0.12
C LYS A 486 -32.54 2.42 -1.18
N ARG A 487 -32.19 3.01 -2.33
CA ARG A 487 -31.47 2.33 -3.42
C ARG A 487 -30.13 1.77 -2.92
N GLN A 488 -29.40 2.57 -2.15
CA GLN A 488 -28.14 2.13 -1.54
C GLN A 488 -28.36 0.98 -0.53
N ALA A 489 -29.41 1.05 0.30
CA ALA A 489 -29.74 -0.03 1.24
C ALA A 489 -30.02 -1.36 0.51
N GLU A 490 -30.73 -1.32 -0.63
CA GLU A 490 -30.99 -2.49 -1.45
C GLU A 490 -29.71 -3.07 -2.09
N GLU A 491 -28.83 -2.22 -2.61
CA GLU A 491 -27.57 -2.65 -3.22
C GLU A 491 -26.64 -3.32 -2.21
N VAL A 492 -26.44 -2.69 -1.05
CA VAL A 492 -25.60 -3.25 0.02
C VAL A 492 -26.25 -4.54 0.57
N GLY A 493 -27.58 -4.60 0.67
CA GLY A 493 -28.30 -5.82 1.05
C GLY A 493 -28.12 -6.97 0.07
N LYS A 494 -28.15 -6.71 -1.25
CA LYS A 494 -27.85 -7.74 -2.28
C LYS A 494 -26.43 -8.27 -2.15
N LYS A 495 -25.45 -7.39 -1.92
CA LYS A 495 -24.05 -7.75 -1.74
C LYS A 495 -23.83 -8.59 -0.47
N GLU A 496 -24.47 -8.24 0.63
CA GLU A 496 -24.44 -9.03 1.87
C GLU A 496 -25.01 -10.44 1.64
N LEU A 497 -26.15 -10.56 0.95
CA LEU A 497 -26.77 -11.85 0.64
C LEU A 497 -25.90 -12.71 -0.28
N GLN A 498 -25.23 -12.10 -1.26
CA GLN A 498 -24.28 -12.79 -2.12
C GLN A 498 -23.13 -13.40 -1.31
N LEU A 499 -22.48 -12.59 -0.46
CA LEU A 499 -21.38 -13.04 0.38
C LEU A 499 -21.83 -14.12 1.38
N LYS A 500 -23.04 -14.02 1.91
CA LYS A 500 -23.65 -15.04 2.78
C LYS A 500 -23.82 -16.38 2.05
N ASN A 501 -24.22 -16.35 0.78
CA ASN A 501 -24.34 -17.55 -0.04
C ASN A 501 -22.97 -18.18 -0.35
N GLU A 502 -21.95 -17.37 -0.59
CA GLU A 502 -20.57 -17.84 -0.79
C GLU A 502 -20.00 -18.48 0.48
N LEU A 503 -20.29 -17.92 1.66
CA LEU A 503 -19.93 -18.52 2.95
C LEU A 503 -20.58 -19.88 3.14
N LYS A 504 -21.88 -20.00 2.79
CA LYS A 504 -22.59 -21.29 2.84
C LYS A 504 -21.99 -22.34 1.90
N ARG A 505 -21.57 -21.94 0.69
CA ARG A 505 -20.85 -22.82 -0.26
C ARG A 505 -19.51 -23.27 0.31
N SER A 506 -18.86 -22.42 1.11
CA SER A 506 -17.62 -22.70 1.82
C SER A 506 -17.83 -23.46 3.15
N GLN A 507 -19.03 -24.03 3.37
CA GLN A 507 -19.41 -24.77 4.57
C GLN A 507 -19.41 -23.96 5.89
N ILE A 508 -19.53 -22.63 5.80
CA ILE A 508 -19.63 -21.73 6.96
C ILE A 508 -21.08 -21.27 7.10
N ASN A 509 -21.77 -21.76 8.14
CA ASN A 509 -23.16 -21.39 8.42
C ASN A 509 -23.22 -20.23 9.43
N ILE A 510 -23.68 -19.07 8.96
CA ILE A 510 -23.86 -17.89 9.80
C ILE A 510 -25.14 -18.02 10.64
N PRO A 511 -25.07 -17.87 11.98
CA PRO A 511 -26.24 -17.94 12.86
C PRO A 511 -27.19 -16.75 12.65
N GLN A 512 -28.43 -16.87 13.14
CA GLN A 512 -29.43 -15.80 13.02
C GLN A 512 -29.25 -14.66 14.04
N ALA A 513 -28.62 -14.95 15.19
CA ALA A 513 -28.36 -13.99 16.26
C ALA A 513 -26.85 -13.86 16.54
N ASN A 514 -26.42 -12.72 17.09
CA ASN A 514 -25.02 -12.41 17.44
C ASN A 514 -24.03 -12.57 16.28
N VAL A 515 -24.46 -12.19 15.07
CA VAL A 515 -23.72 -12.40 13.83
C VAL A 515 -22.30 -11.84 13.87
N LEU A 516 -22.12 -10.58 14.31
CA LEU A 516 -20.80 -9.94 14.37
C LEU A 516 -19.83 -10.67 15.31
N GLN A 517 -20.30 -11.05 16.50
CA GLN A 517 -19.49 -11.80 17.47
C GLN A 517 -19.13 -13.20 16.98
N TYR A 518 -20.05 -13.86 16.26
CA TYR A 518 -19.78 -15.14 15.61
C TYR A 518 -18.73 -14.99 14.50
N ILE A 519 -18.80 -13.94 13.69
CA ILE A 519 -17.81 -13.70 12.62
C ILE A 519 -16.44 -13.43 13.23
N ASP A 520 -16.34 -12.57 14.24
CA ASP A 520 -15.07 -12.24 14.89
C ASP A 520 -14.45 -13.48 15.54
N SER A 521 -15.26 -14.31 16.22
CA SER A 521 -14.76 -15.57 16.79
C SER A 521 -14.36 -16.59 15.71
N SER A 522 -15.10 -16.67 14.60
CA SER A 522 -14.76 -17.53 13.47
C SER A 522 -13.47 -17.11 12.76
N ILE A 523 -13.25 -15.81 12.59
CA ILE A 523 -11.99 -15.26 12.07
C ILE A 523 -10.84 -15.66 12.98
N ASN A 524 -10.96 -15.44 14.29
CA ASN A 524 -9.91 -15.80 15.25
C ASN A 524 -9.60 -17.31 15.25
N LEU A 525 -10.64 -18.16 15.20
CA LEU A 525 -10.46 -19.61 15.10
C LEU A 525 -9.75 -20.02 13.81
N LYS A 526 -10.13 -19.43 12.67
CA LYS A 526 -9.51 -19.71 11.37
C LYS A 526 -8.09 -19.17 11.28
N GLN A 527 -7.80 -18.03 11.91
CA GLN A 527 -6.43 -17.50 12.03
C GLN A 527 -5.55 -18.42 12.89
N ALA A 528 -6.06 -18.91 14.01
CA ALA A 528 -5.34 -19.90 14.83
C ALA A 528 -5.07 -21.19 14.05
N GLU A 529 -6.04 -21.64 13.24
CA GLU A 529 -5.86 -22.79 12.34
C GLU A 529 -4.82 -22.52 11.24
N GLN A 530 -4.86 -21.35 10.62
CA GLN A 530 -3.90 -20.91 9.62
C GLN A 530 -2.47 -20.88 10.19
N GLU A 531 -2.30 -20.34 11.40
CA GLU A 531 -1.02 -20.37 12.11
C GLU A 531 -0.57 -21.79 12.45
N ARG A 532 -1.50 -22.67 12.86
CA ARG A 532 -1.20 -24.07 13.14
C ARG A 532 -0.66 -24.76 11.90
N ILE A 533 -1.30 -24.56 10.74
CA ILE A 533 -0.84 -25.12 9.45
C ILE A 533 0.51 -24.52 9.06
N LEU A 534 0.73 -23.21 9.24
CA LEU A 534 2.00 -22.55 8.92
C LEU A 534 3.18 -23.09 9.75
N LYS A 535 2.92 -23.47 11.01
CA LYS A 535 3.90 -24.02 11.97
C LYS A 535 4.14 -25.53 11.79
N GLN A 536 3.38 -26.21 10.93
CA GLN A 536 3.62 -27.63 10.68
C GLN A 536 5.01 -27.86 10.07
N PRO A 537 5.72 -28.91 10.51
CA PRO A 537 7.04 -29.23 9.97
C PRO A 537 6.91 -29.58 8.49
N ARG A 538 7.69 -28.90 7.67
CA ARG A 538 7.79 -29.15 6.23
C ARG A 538 9.23 -28.98 5.79
N ARG A 539 9.58 -29.56 4.65
CA ARG A 539 10.87 -29.27 4.02
C ARG A 539 10.93 -27.79 3.63
N ILE A 540 11.92 -27.08 4.12
CA ILE A 540 12.22 -25.70 3.77
C ILE A 540 13.57 -25.68 3.08
N CYS A 541 13.72 -24.87 2.04
CA CYS A 541 15.02 -24.66 1.41
C CYS A 541 15.93 -23.91 2.40
N THR A 542 17.04 -24.53 2.78
CA THR A 542 17.98 -24.02 3.79
C THR A 542 19.05 -23.10 3.20
N LEU A 543 19.21 -23.07 1.87
CA LEU A 543 20.02 -22.04 1.20
C LEU A 543 19.53 -20.64 1.59
N SER A 544 20.46 -19.76 1.94
CA SER A 544 20.14 -18.36 2.22
C SER A 544 19.49 -17.71 1.01
N ASN A 545 18.30 -17.13 1.20
CA ASN A 545 17.64 -16.39 0.14
C ASN A 545 18.41 -15.09 -0.14
N TYR A 546 18.48 -14.69 -1.41
CA TYR A 546 19.12 -13.43 -1.77
C TYR A 546 18.13 -12.27 -1.55
N SER A 547 18.56 -11.23 -0.83
CA SER A 547 17.67 -10.11 -0.49
C SER A 547 17.15 -9.41 -1.75
N ARG A 548 15.85 -9.48 -2.01
CA ARG A 548 15.18 -8.82 -3.14
C ARG A 548 15.03 -7.31 -2.91
N ARG A 549 16.15 -6.58 -2.88
CA ARG A 549 16.16 -5.10 -2.77
C ARG A 549 15.90 -4.41 -4.12
N ASN A 550 15.78 -5.17 -5.21
CA ASN A 550 15.71 -4.67 -6.58
C ASN A 550 14.71 -5.51 -7.40
N GLN A 551 13.74 -4.85 -8.04
CA GLN A 551 12.70 -5.46 -8.88
C GLN A 551 13.24 -6.28 -10.07
N TYR A 552 14.48 -6.05 -10.49
CA TYR A 552 15.12 -6.79 -11.58
C TYR A 552 15.77 -8.11 -11.14
N ILE A 553 15.66 -8.50 -9.87
CA ILE A 553 16.22 -9.74 -9.33
C ILE A 553 15.06 -10.66 -8.91
N LEU A 554 14.96 -11.83 -9.54
CA LEU A 554 13.92 -12.81 -9.22
C LEU A 554 14.27 -13.59 -7.94
N GLY A 555 15.53 -13.97 -7.79
CA GLY A 555 16.04 -14.72 -6.63
C GLY A 555 16.90 -15.92 -7.04
N LYS A 556 17.29 -16.73 -6.05
CA LYS A 556 18.06 -17.95 -6.30
C LYS A 556 17.17 -19.06 -6.85
N VAL A 557 17.70 -19.89 -7.77
CA VAL A 557 16.96 -21.01 -8.38
C VAL A 557 16.25 -21.87 -7.34
N SER A 558 16.91 -22.18 -6.22
CA SER A 558 16.36 -23.01 -5.13
C SER A 558 15.09 -22.47 -4.47
N HIS A 559 14.83 -21.15 -4.55
CA HIS A 559 13.69 -20.47 -3.97
C HIS A 559 12.61 -20.10 -5.00
N LEU A 560 12.88 -20.26 -6.30
CA LEU A 560 11.94 -19.93 -7.37
C LEU A 560 10.86 -21.00 -7.57
N ALA A 561 11.09 -22.21 -7.07
CA ALA A 561 10.14 -23.32 -7.15
C ALA A 561 10.09 -24.12 -5.85
N GLN A 562 8.98 -24.84 -5.70
CA GLN A 562 8.74 -25.80 -4.63
C GLN A 562 8.33 -27.12 -5.25
N ILE A 563 8.63 -28.21 -4.55
CA ILE A 563 8.27 -29.58 -4.96
C ILE A 563 7.62 -30.24 -3.76
N GLU A 564 6.46 -30.85 -3.97
CA GLU A 564 5.73 -31.56 -2.91
C GLU A 564 6.40 -32.90 -2.56
N ASP A 565 6.55 -33.79 -3.53
CA ASP A 565 7.13 -35.13 -3.38
C ASP A 565 8.63 -35.08 -2.99
N ASP A 566 8.96 -35.69 -1.85
CA ASP A 566 10.30 -35.73 -1.26
C ASP A 566 11.34 -36.44 -2.13
N GLU A 567 10.95 -37.54 -2.76
CA GLU A 567 11.83 -38.32 -3.64
C GLU A 567 12.13 -37.54 -4.91
N VAL A 568 11.11 -36.86 -5.45
CA VAL A 568 11.28 -35.95 -6.60
C VAL A 568 12.15 -34.76 -6.22
N ALA A 569 11.91 -34.14 -5.06
CA ALA A 569 12.70 -33.00 -4.59
C ALA A 569 14.17 -33.39 -4.46
N LYS A 570 14.48 -34.56 -3.91
CA LYS A 570 15.83 -35.12 -3.82
C LYS A 570 16.50 -35.22 -5.19
N VAL A 571 15.86 -35.90 -6.15
CA VAL A 571 16.51 -36.19 -7.44
C VAL A 571 16.58 -34.98 -8.38
N VAL A 572 15.59 -34.09 -8.33
CA VAL A 572 15.59 -32.85 -9.12
C VAL A 572 16.60 -31.86 -8.55
N SER A 573 16.66 -31.69 -7.23
CA SER A 573 17.65 -30.82 -6.58
C SER A 573 19.07 -31.32 -6.82
N TRP A 574 19.30 -32.64 -6.75
CA TRP A 574 20.57 -33.26 -7.12
C TRP A 574 20.92 -33.02 -8.59
N HIS A 575 19.95 -33.17 -9.50
CA HIS A 575 20.18 -32.94 -10.92
C HIS A 575 20.60 -31.49 -11.22
N LEU A 576 20.05 -30.53 -10.47
CA LEU A 576 20.33 -29.09 -10.56
C LEU A 576 21.38 -28.59 -9.56
N ALA A 577 22.11 -29.46 -8.86
CA ALA A 577 22.92 -29.08 -7.70
C ALA A 577 23.93 -27.94 -7.95
N ASN A 578 24.41 -27.83 -9.19
CA ASN A 578 25.33 -26.76 -9.61
C ASN A 578 24.63 -25.41 -9.82
N ASP A 579 23.34 -25.41 -10.14
CA ASP A 579 22.56 -24.22 -10.49
C ASP A 579 21.68 -23.74 -9.32
N MET A 580 21.46 -24.55 -8.28
CA MET A 580 20.56 -24.24 -7.15
C MET A 580 20.86 -22.90 -6.47
N ASP A 581 22.14 -22.54 -6.35
CA ASP A 581 22.60 -21.31 -5.70
C ASP A 581 22.72 -20.12 -6.68
N CYS A 582 22.44 -20.33 -7.98
CA CYS A 582 22.53 -19.30 -9.01
C CYS A 582 21.40 -18.26 -8.85
N ILE A 583 21.74 -16.97 -8.96
CA ILE A 583 20.77 -15.87 -8.86
C ILE A 583 20.23 -15.51 -10.24
N VAL A 584 18.92 -15.56 -10.38
CA VAL A 584 18.23 -15.19 -11.61
C VAL A 584 17.85 -13.70 -11.60
N THR A 585 18.12 -13.02 -12.70
CA THR A 585 17.79 -11.60 -12.90
C THR A 585 17.05 -11.39 -14.22
N LEU A 586 16.22 -10.35 -14.30
CA LEU A 586 15.50 -9.99 -15.52
C LEU A 586 16.42 -9.40 -16.58
N THR A 587 17.48 -8.69 -16.17
CA THR A 587 18.38 -7.97 -17.09
C THR A 587 19.84 -8.32 -16.87
N THR A 588 20.62 -8.30 -17.95
CA THR A 588 22.08 -8.49 -17.93
C THR A 588 22.77 -7.42 -17.08
N ALA A 589 22.24 -6.19 -17.06
CA ALA A 589 22.76 -5.13 -16.20
C ALA A 589 22.63 -5.45 -14.70
N ALA A 590 21.51 -6.03 -14.28
CA ALA A 590 21.32 -6.46 -12.89
C ALA A 590 22.25 -7.63 -12.53
N ALA A 591 22.37 -8.63 -13.41
CA ALA A 591 23.34 -9.72 -13.24
C ALA A 591 24.77 -9.20 -13.09
N ARG A 592 25.18 -8.21 -13.91
CA ARG A 592 26.52 -7.64 -13.86
C ARG A 592 26.82 -6.96 -12.53
N ARG A 593 25.86 -6.21 -11.97
CA ARG A 593 26.02 -5.58 -10.65
C ARG A 593 26.30 -6.59 -9.56
N ILE A 594 25.52 -7.68 -9.52
CA ILE A 594 25.71 -8.76 -8.54
C ILE A 594 27.08 -9.43 -8.73
N PHE A 595 27.47 -9.69 -9.98
CA PHE A 595 28.78 -10.25 -10.30
C PHE A 595 29.91 -9.35 -9.77
N ASP A 596 29.81 -8.04 -9.97
CA ASP A 596 30.82 -7.08 -9.51
C ASP A 596 30.85 -6.97 -7.97
N GLU A 597 29.70 -6.88 -7.32
CA GLU A 597 29.57 -6.83 -5.86
C GLU A 597 30.15 -8.07 -5.18
N THR A 598 29.93 -9.25 -5.79
CA THR A 598 30.41 -10.53 -5.27
C THR A 598 31.80 -10.90 -5.81
N LYS A 599 32.44 -10.02 -6.59
CA LYS A 599 33.74 -10.27 -7.23
C LYS A 599 33.78 -11.58 -8.04
N GLY A 600 32.67 -11.93 -8.67
CA GLY A 600 32.50 -13.13 -9.48
C GLY A 600 32.37 -14.44 -8.70
N THR A 601 32.25 -14.42 -7.37
CA THR A 601 32.04 -15.63 -6.57
C THR A 601 30.63 -16.19 -6.72
N GLN A 602 29.64 -15.34 -7.00
CA GLN A 602 28.24 -15.72 -7.14
C GLN A 602 27.87 -15.98 -8.60
N GLN A 603 27.25 -17.12 -8.87
CA GLN A 603 26.68 -17.42 -10.18
C GLN A 603 25.41 -16.59 -10.41
N VAL A 604 25.27 -16.06 -11.62
CA VAL A 604 24.14 -15.21 -12.04
C VAL A 604 23.61 -15.66 -13.40
N LEU A 605 22.29 -15.59 -13.58
CA LEU A 605 21.58 -15.94 -14.81
C LEU A 605 20.66 -14.79 -15.25
N PRO A 606 21.02 -14.01 -16.27
CA PRO A 606 20.16 -12.96 -16.82
C PRO A 606 19.19 -13.49 -17.88
N LEU A 607 17.89 -13.30 -17.68
CA LEU A 607 16.84 -13.83 -18.56
C LEU A 607 16.77 -13.16 -19.94
N ASP A 608 17.18 -11.90 -20.06
CA ASP A 608 17.25 -11.19 -21.34
C ASP A 608 18.30 -11.74 -22.31
N SER A 609 19.24 -12.56 -21.81
CA SER A 609 20.25 -13.25 -22.62
C SER A 609 19.81 -14.63 -23.14
N ILE A 610 18.64 -15.12 -22.72
CA ILE A 610 18.19 -16.48 -23.03
C ILE A 610 17.50 -16.54 -24.39
N TYR A 611 17.96 -17.46 -25.24
CA TYR A 611 17.32 -17.74 -26.52
C TYR A 611 16.01 -18.52 -26.35
N LYS A 612 14.89 -17.80 -26.23
CA LYS A 612 13.57 -18.38 -25.89
C LYS A 612 13.08 -19.47 -26.84
N LYS A 613 13.49 -19.46 -28.11
CA LYS A 613 13.04 -20.44 -29.13
C LYS A 613 13.58 -21.86 -28.89
N SER A 614 14.61 -22.05 -28.08
CA SER A 614 15.14 -23.38 -27.75
C SER A 614 14.55 -23.99 -26.48
N LEU A 615 13.63 -23.28 -25.81
CA LEU A 615 13.01 -23.75 -24.57
C LEU A 615 11.96 -24.84 -24.85
N PRO A 616 11.74 -25.77 -23.92
CA PRO A 616 10.70 -26.78 -24.06
C PRO A 616 9.32 -26.14 -24.05
N ASP A 617 8.43 -26.65 -24.91
CA ASP A 617 7.00 -26.36 -24.82
C ASP A 617 6.41 -27.04 -23.57
N TRP A 618 5.84 -26.23 -22.69
CA TRP A 618 5.24 -26.67 -21.43
C TRP A 618 3.98 -27.50 -21.62
N ASN A 619 3.27 -27.32 -22.75
CA ASN A 619 2.06 -28.06 -23.08
C ASN A 619 2.34 -29.34 -23.89
N ARG A 620 3.62 -29.62 -24.19
CA ARG A 620 4.01 -30.78 -24.98
C ARG A 620 3.66 -32.09 -24.24
N PRO A 621 3.01 -33.07 -24.91
CA PRO A 621 2.77 -34.38 -24.33
C PRO A 621 4.08 -35.18 -24.14
N LEU A 622 4.05 -36.19 -23.27
CA LEU A 622 5.18 -37.08 -23.06
C LEU A 622 5.50 -37.86 -24.35
N PRO A 623 6.76 -38.29 -24.58
CA PRO A 623 7.17 -38.92 -25.85
C PRO A 623 6.36 -40.12 -26.32
N HIS A 624 5.77 -40.88 -25.39
CA HIS A 624 4.92 -42.03 -25.69
C HIS A 624 3.47 -41.67 -26.09
N LEU A 625 3.00 -40.47 -25.75
CA LEU A 625 1.67 -39.96 -26.07
C LEU A 625 1.74 -39.17 -27.39
N ASN A 626 1.29 -39.79 -28.48
CA ASN A 626 1.23 -39.18 -29.81
C ASN A 626 -0.19 -38.67 -30.10
N ASN A 627 -0.36 -37.88 -31.17
CA ASN A 627 -1.67 -37.33 -31.58
C ASN A 627 -2.73 -38.40 -31.90
N GLU A 628 -2.33 -39.65 -32.15
CA GLU A 628 -3.20 -40.79 -32.45
C GLU A 628 -3.48 -41.69 -31.22
N GLY A 629 -2.94 -41.34 -30.05
CA GLY A 629 -3.08 -42.11 -28.80
C GLY A 629 -1.75 -42.54 -28.19
N ASN A 630 -1.81 -43.54 -27.30
CA ASN A 630 -0.64 -44.01 -26.56
C ASN A 630 0.17 -45.00 -27.42
N SER A 631 1.41 -44.64 -27.78
CA SER A 631 2.28 -45.42 -28.66
C SER A 631 2.73 -46.74 -28.02
N PHE A 632 2.88 -46.74 -26.70
CA PHE A 632 3.09 -47.92 -25.87
C PHE A 632 2.71 -47.61 -24.42
N SER A 633 2.39 -48.64 -23.64
CA SER A 633 2.11 -48.50 -22.21
C SER A 633 3.41 -48.60 -21.40
N PRO A 634 3.83 -47.55 -20.67
CA PRO A 634 5.00 -47.60 -19.82
C PRO A 634 4.74 -48.49 -18.59
N ILE A 635 5.77 -49.19 -18.12
CA ILE A 635 5.71 -50.03 -16.90
C ILE A 635 5.60 -49.16 -15.63
N GLY A 636 6.06 -47.91 -15.70
CA GLY A 636 5.95 -46.91 -14.63
C GLY A 636 5.10 -45.70 -15.03
N ASN A 637 5.12 -44.67 -14.18
CA ASN A 637 4.43 -43.40 -14.34
C ASN A 637 5.42 -42.28 -14.75
N PRO A 638 5.76 -42.16 -16.05
CA PRO A 638 6.60 -41.09 -16.54
C PRO A 638 5.89 -39.74 -16.43
N VAL A 639 6.54 -38.73 -15.85
CA VAL A 639 6.04 -37.35 -15.77
C VAL A 639 7.18 -36.38 -16.04
N PHE A 640 6.94 -35.28 -16.77
CA PHE A 640 7.99 -34.27 -16.93
C PHE A 640 8.32 -33.62 -15.58
N ALA A 641 9.61 -33.54 -15.22
CA ALA A 641 10.05 -32.96 -13.95
C ALA A 641 9.56 -31.52 -13.75
N ARG A 642 9.53 -30.74 -14.84
CA ARG A 642 9.03 -29.36 -14.82
C ARG A 642 7.55 -29.24 -14.43
N ASN A 643 6.74 -30.27 -14.65
CA ASN A 643 5.31 -30.27 -14.30
C ASN A 643 5.06 -30.55 -12.81
N LEU A 644 6.10 -30.97 -12.08
CA LEU A 644 6.06 -31.22 -10.64
C LEU A 644 6.56 -30.00 -9.83
N LEU A 645 6.96 -28.92 -10.52
CA LEU A 645 7.36 -27.67 -9.90
C LEU A 645 6.15 -26.78 -9.63
N ILE A 646 6.07 -26.26 -8.41
CA ILE A 646 5.11 -25.25 -7.99
C ILE A 646 5.85 -23.92 -7.88
N PHE A 647 5.36 -22.89 -8.56
CA PHE A 647 5.97 -21.57 -8.56
C PHE A 647 5.20 -20.63 -7.62
N PRO A 648 5.78 -20.22 -6.48
CA PRO A 648 5.12 -19.29 -5.57
C PRO A 648 4.88 -17.91 -6.20
N GLU A 649 5.79 -17.48 -7.07
CA GLU A 649 5.80 -16.15 -7.69
C GLU A 649 6.37 -16.23 -9.12
N HIS A 650 6.10 -15.18 -9.93
CA HIS A 650 6.71 -14.98 -11.26
C HIS A 650 6.64 -16.20 -12.20
N LYS A 651 5.50 -16.89 -12.25
CA LYS A 651 5.30 -18.16 -12.98
C LYS A 651 5.91 -18.16 -14.39
N GLU A 652 5.66 -17.13 -15.19
CA GLU A 652 6.15 -17.04 -16.58
C GLU A 652 7.68 -16.98 -16.66
N HIS A 653 8.32 -16.20 -15.78
CA HIS A 653 9.77 -16.13 -15.72
C HIS A 653 10.39 -17.42 -15.19
N CYS A 654 9.77 -18.04 -14.18
CA CYS A 654 10.19 -19.33 -13.64
C CYS A 654 10.08 -20.44 -14.70
N GLN A 655 9.06 -20.40 -15.56
CA GLN A 655 8.93 -21.34 -16.67
C GLN A 655 10.09 -21.22 -17.69
N ILE A 656 10.61 -20.01 -17.90
CA ILE A 656 11.82 -19.81 -18.73
C ILE A 656 13.04 -20.43 -18.06
N VAL A 657 13.26 -20.11 -16.78
CA VAL A 657 14.41 -20.62 -15.98
C VAL A 657 14.43 -22.15 -15.97
N PHE A 658 13.34 -22.77 -15.52
CA PHE A 658 13.28 -24.23 -15.38
C PHE A 658 13.13 -24.94 -16.73
N GLY A 659 12.56 -24.27 -17.74
CA GLY A 659 12.60 -24.75 -19.11
C GLY A 659 14.04 -24.90 -19.62
N MET A 660 14.91 -23.96 -19.29
CA MET A 660 16.33 -24.00 -19.66
C MET A 660 17.10 -25.05 -18.83
N LEU A 661 16.91 -25.05 -17.50
CA LEU A 661 17.70 -25.89 -16.58
C LEU A 661 17.29 -27.37 -16.61
N LEU A 662 16.00 -27.67 -16.64
CA LEU A 662 15.50 -29.05 -16.64
C LEU A 662 15.19 -29.60 -18.04
N GLY A 663 14.92 -28.71 -19.00
CA GLY A 663 14.54 -29.11 -20.36
C GLY A 663 13.36 -30.09 -20.36
N ASN A 664 13.56 -31.21 -21.04
CA ASN A 664 12.58 -32.30 -21.16
C ASN A 664 12.81 -33.46 -20.21
N THR A 665 13.52 -33.25 -19.09
CA THR A 665 13.79 -34.31 -18.10
C THR A 665 12.49 -34.92 -17.58
N ILE A 666 12.46 -36.25 -17.50
CA ILE A 666 11.29 -37.05 -17.07
C ILE A 666 11.62 -37.75 -15.75
N ILE A 667 10.68 -37.72 -14.81
CA ILE A 667 10.66 -38.53 -13.60
C ILE A 667 9.90 -39.83 -13.87
N ILE A 668 10.42 -40.96 -13.42
CA ILE A 668 9.77 -42.27 -13.45
C ILE A 668 10.03 -43.01 -12.13
N ASP A 669 9.39 -44.14 -11.86
CA ASP A 669 9.41 -44.77 -10.53
C ASP A 669 10.79 -45.35 -10.19
N ASN A 670 11.28 -46.29 -10.99
CA ASN A 670 12.48 -47.08 -10.71
C ASN A 670 13.34 -47.31 -11.97
N LEU A 671 14.53 -47.90 -11.77
CA LEU A 671 15.51 -48.08 -12.84
C LEU A 671 15.04 -49.06 -13.94
N GLU A 672 14.28 -50.09 -13.58
CA GLU A 672 13.72 -51.06 -14.54
C GLU A 672 12.72 -50.37 -15.48
N ALA A 673 11.77 -49.64 -14.91
CA ALA A 673 10.80 -48.85 -15.66
C ALA A 673 11.49 -47.80 -16.55
N ALA A 674 12.54 -47.14 -16.05
CA ALA A 674 13.31 -46.16 -16.81
C ALA A 674 14.03 -46.78 -18.02
N ASN A 675 14.65 -47.94 -17.86
CA ASN A 675 15.32 -48.66 -18.94
C ASN A 675 14.33 -49.14 -20.00
N HIS A 676 13.20 -49.70 -19.57
CA HIS A 676 12.13 -50.10 -20.48
C HIS A 676 11.57 -48.89 -21.25
N TYR A 677 11.26 -47.80 -20.53
CA TYR A 677 10.74 -46.57 -21.13
C TYR A 677 11.69 -46.02 -22.19
N ARG A 678 12.99 -45.92 -21.86
CA ARG A 678 14.00 -45.47 -22.81
C ARG A 678 14.04 -46.37 -24.05
N LYS A 679 14.07 -47.69 -23.88
CA LYS A 679 14.17 -48.67 -24.98
C LYS A 679 13.03 -48.51 -25.99
N GLU A 680 11.83 -48.19 -25.53
CA GLU A 680 10.68 -47.95 -26.40
C GLU A 680 10.71 -46.53 -27.01
N VAL A 681 11.00 -45.49 -26.22
CA VAL A 681 11.04 -44.10 -26.73
C VAL A 681 12.08 -43.90 -27.83
N VAL A 682 13.28 -44.48 -27.70
CA VAL A 682 14.36 -44.28 -28.70
C VAL A 682 14.06 -44.88 -30.07
N LYS A 683 13.06 -45.78 -30.18
CA LYS A 683 12.58 -46.30 -31.47
C LYS A 683 11.80 -45.24 -32.25
N MET A 684 11.27 -44.24 -31.56
CA MET A 684 10.33 -43.27 -32.11
C MET A 684 10.90 -41.85 -32.13
N THR A 685 11.61 -41.45 -31.08
CA THR A 685 12.13 -40.09 -30.92
C THR A 685 13.32 -40.02 -29.96
N TYR A 686 13.89 -38.84 -29.81
CA TYR A 686 14.96 -38.60 -28.83
C TYR A 686 14.45 -38.76 -27.40
N CYS A 687 15.09 -39.63 -26.63
CA CYS A 687 14.77 -39.83 -25.22
C CYS A 687 15.55 -38.84 -24.34
N PRO A 688 14.86 -37.96 -23.58
CA PRO A 688 15.50 -37.02 -22.67
C PRO A 688 16.13 -37.76 -21.47
N THR A 689 16.79 -37.01 -20.58
CA THR A 689 17.27 -37.56 -19.31
C THR A 689 16.10 -38.10 -18.50
N LEU A 690 16.27 -39.29 -17.92
CA LEU A 690 15.32 -39.90 -17.01
C LEU A 690 15.92 -39.89 -15.60
N LEU A 691 15.11 -39.47 -14.62
CA LEU A 691 15.43 -39.58 -13.20
C LEU A 691 14.41 -40.52 -12.56
N THR A 692 14.87 -41.46 -11.75
CA THR A 692 13.98 -42.36 -11.01
C THR A 692 13.69 -41.80 -9.63
N ARG A 693 12.53 -42.07 -9.04
CA ARG A 693 12.25 -41.70 -7.64
C ARG A 693 13.21 -42.39 -6.67
N GLU A 694 13.65 -43.60 -7.00
CA GLU A 694 14.66 -44.34 -6.24
C GLU A 694 16.05 -43.69 -6.25
N GLY A 695 16.31 -42.72 -7.14
CA GLY A 695 17.54 -41.93 -7.16
C GLY A 695 18.50 -42.22 -8.30
N ASP A 696 18.11 -42.99 -9.32
CA ASP A 696 18.96 -43.28 -10.48
C ASP A 696 18.76 -42.28 -11.62
N ARG A 697 19.85 -41.96 -12.33
CA ARG A 697 19.80 -41.16 -13.56
C ARG A 697 20.22 -41.96 -14.76
N ILE A 698 19.36 -41.99 -15.77
CA ILE A 698 19.70 -42.36 -17.14
C ILE A 698 19.87 -41.06 -17.93
N SER A 699 21.11 -40.70 -18.27
CA SER A 699 21.36 -39.52 -19.12
C SER A 699 20.66 -39.66 -20.48
N SER A 700 20.42 -38.55 -21.17
CA SER A 700 19.82 -38.59 -22.51
C SER A 700 20.63 -39.40 -23.53
N LYS A 701 21.94 -39.60 -23.32
CA LYS A 701 22.81 -40.49 -24.10
C LYS A 701 22.66 -41.97 -23.74
N GLY A 702 21.93 -42.30 -22.69
CA GLY A 702 21.66 -43.67 -22.23
C GLY A 702 22.65 -44.21 -21.21
N LYS A 703 23.60 -43.40 -20.73
CA LYS A 703 24.52 -43.78 -19.64
C LYS A 703 23.78 -43.78 -18.31
N PHE A 704 23.88 -44.88 -17.56
CA PHE A 704 23.40 -45.06 -16.18
C PHE A 704 24.40 -45.90 -15.37
N GLY A 705 24.29 -45.90 -14.04
CA GLY A 705 25.21 -46.60 -13.12
C GLY A 705 26.46 -45.79 -12.72
N GLY A 706 27.07 -46.17 -11.59
CA GLY A 706 28.17 -45.45 -10.93
C GLY A 706 27.72 -44.33 -9.99
N LEU A 707 28.60 -43.94 -9.05
CA LEU A 707 28.27 -42.97 -7.99
C LEU A 707 27.71 -41.64 -8.53
N GLN A 708 28.19 -41.20 -9.70
CA GLN A 708 27.76 -39.95 -10.33
C GLN A 708 26.35 -40.00 -10.91
N ASN A 709 25.73 -41.17 -11.05
CA ASN A 709 24.37 -41.35 -11.56
C ASN A 709 23.39 -41.84 -10.48
N ARG A 710 23.81 -41.78 -9.21
CA ARG A 710 22.97 -42.09 -8.06
C ARG A 710 22.85 -40.85 -7.19
N ALA A 711 21.62 -40.42 -6.92
CA ALA A 711 21.33 -39.33 -6.02
C ALA A 711 21.74 -39.72 -4.60
N PRO A 712 22.49 -38.88 -3.89
CA PRO A 712 22.78 -39.11 -2.48
C PRO A 712 21.49 -38.96 -1.63
N PRO A 713 21.51 -39.40 -0.36
CA PRO A 713 20.44 -39.10 0.60
C PRO A 713 20.18 -37.59 0.67
N ILE A 714 18.93 -37.20 0.93
CA ILE A 714 18.49 -35.80 0.87
C ILE A 714 19.24 -34.92 1.87
N GLU A 715 19.65 -35.48 3.02
CA GLU A 715 20.43 -34.82 4.07
C GLU A 715 21.86 -34.50 3.61
N SER A 716 22.38 -35.23 2.62
CA SER A 716 23.74 -35.06 2.09
C SER A 716 23.82 -34.02 0.99
N LEU A 717 22.70 -33.45 0.53
CA LEU A 717 22.65 -32.46 -0.56
C LEU A 717 23.08 -31.04 -0.13
N GLN A 718 23.83 -30.90 0.97
CA GLN A 718 24.41 -29.64 1.47
C GLN A 718 23.38 -28.49 1.47
N GLU A 719 22.17 -28.74 1.97
CA GLU A 719 21.13 -27.71 2.10
C GLU A 719 20.57 -27.17 0.75
N LYS A 720 21.01 -27.71 -0.39
CA LYS A 720 20.57 -27.34 -1.73
C LYS A 720 19.36 -28.17 -2.18
N VAL A 721 18.28 -28.13 -1.43
CA VAL A 721 17.05 -28.87 -1.73
C VAL A 721 15.87 -27.92 -1.88
N PHE A 722 15.01 -28.15 -2.88
CA PHE A 722 13.77 -27.38 -3.03
C PHE A 722 12.86 -27.51 -1.81
N GLY A 723 12.23 -26.40 -1.41
CA GLY A 723 11.23 -26.41 -0.36
C GLY A 723 9.95 -27.16 -0.77
N ALA A 724 9.19 -27.64 0.21
CA ALA A 724 7.82 -28.10 0.01
C ALA A 724 6.86 -26.91 0.03
N PRO A 725 5.78 -26.94 -0.77
CA PRO A 725 4.75 -25.91 -0.73
C PRO A 725 4.01 -25.89 0.60
N LEU A 726 3.26 -24.81 0.86
CA LEU A 726 2.29 -24.82 1.95
C LEU A 726 1.18 -25.83 1.64
N PRO A 727 0.65 -26.54 2.65
CA PRO A 727 -0.48 -27.44 2.46
C PRO A 727 -1.66 -26.74 1.78
N PRO A 728 -2.40 -27.40 0.87
CA PRO A 728 -3.55 -26.80 0.20
C PRO A 728 -4.58 -26.19 1.17
N ASP A 729 -4.75 -26.80 2.35
CA ASP A 729 -5.61 -26.33 3.42
C ASP A 729 -5.29 -24.92 3.89
N TYR A 730 -4.01 -24.49 3.85
CA TYR A 730 -3.61 -23.13 4.20
C TYR A 730 -4.30 -22.10 3.30
N ASN A 731 -4.31 -22.35 1.98
CA ASN A 731 -4.91 -21.44 1.00
C ASN A 731 -6.44 -21.43 1.14
N ILE A 732 -7.06 -22.58 1.41
CA ILE A 732 -8.50 -22.70 1.66
C ILE A 732 -8.89 -21.90 2.90
N VAL A 733 -8.16 -22.06 4.01
CA VAL A 733 -8.41 -21.31 5.25
C VAL A 733 -8.19 -19.80 5.04
N SER A 734 -7.17 -19.41 4.28
CA SER A 734 -6.91 -18.00 3.94
C SER A 734 -8.08 -17.37 3.18
N LEU A 735 -8.59 -18.06 2.15
CA LEU A 735 -9.76 -17.60 1.39
C LEU A 735 -11.02 -17.49 2.27
N GLN A 736 -11.21 -18.44 3.20
CA GLN A 736 -12.32 -18.39 4.16
C GLN A 736 -12.22 -17.19 5.11
N ILE A 737 -11.01 -16.85 5.59
CA ILE A 737 -10.77 -15.67 6.42
C ILE A 737 -11.11 -14.38 5.65
N ASP A 738 -10.67 -14.27 4.41
CA ASP A 738 -10.95 -13.10 3.58
C ASP A 738 -12.44 -12.94 3.29
N LEU A 739 -13.13 -14.05 3.00
CA LEU A 739 -14.57 -14.05 2.79
C LEU A 739 -15.34 -13.63 4.07
N LEU A 740 -14.92 -14.10 5.24
CA LEU A 740 -15.48 -13.68 6.54
C LEU A 740 -15.26 -12.18 6.81
N ARG A 741 -14.08 -11.64 6.48
CA ARG A 741 -13.77 -10.21 6.61
C ARG A 741 -14.63 -9.34 5.67
N GLN A 742 -14.78 -9.77 4.42
CA GLN A 742 -15.66 -9.10 3.46
C GLN A 742 -17.12 -9.10 3.93
N TYR A 743 -17.60 -10.23 4.43
CA TYR A 743 -18.95 -10.33 4.98
C TYR A 743 -19.14 -9.44 6.21
N ARG A 744 -18.16 -9.39 7.12
CA ARG A 744 -18.17 -8.48 8.28
C ARG A 744 -18.30 -7.01 7.86
N ALA A 745 -17.49 -6.59 6.90
CA ALA A 745 -17.52 -5.22 6.38
C ALA A 745 -18.88 -4.89 5.72
N ALA A 746 -19.41 -5.81 4.91
CA ALA A 746 -20.72 -5.67 4.28
C ALA A 746 -21.83 -5.56 5.33
N LEU A 747 -21.80 -6.37 6.40
CA LEU A 747 -22.81 -6.33 7.46
C LEU A 747 -22.79 -5.00 8.24
N LEU A 748 -21.60 -4.48 8.57
CA LEU A 748 -21.46 -3.17 9.19
C LEU A 748 -22.00 -2.06 8.29
N GLN A 749 -21.75 -2.16 6.98
CA GLN A 749 -22.27 -1.21 5.99
C GLN A 749 -23.79 -1.29 5.89
N VAL A 750 -24.39 -2.50 5.87
CA VAL A 750 -25.86 -2.68 5.88
C VAL A 750 -26.46 -2.02 7.12
N ASN A 751 -25.89 -2.27 8.30
CA ASN A 751 -26.42 -1.70 9.55
C ASN A 751 -26.35 -0.16 9.51
N LYS A 752 -25.23 0.41 9.08
CA LYS A 752 -25.07 1.86 8.95
C LYS A 752 -26.12 2.47 8.01
N VAL A 753 -26.22 1.96 6.78
CA VAL A 753 -27.15 2.50 5.78
C VAL A 753 -28.61 2.33 6.22
N LYS A 754 -28.96 1.25 6.94
CA LYS A 754 -30.29 1.09 7.52
C LYS A 754 -30.57 2.11 8.61
N THR A 755 -29.63 2.34 9.53
CA THR A 755 -29.77 3.38 10.56
C THR A 755 -29.90 4.76 9.91
N ASP A 756 -29.05 5.10 8.94
CA ASP A 756 -29.13 6.37 8.20
C ASP A 756 -30.52 6.51 7.53
N LEU A 757 -31.04 5.46 6.91
CA LEU A 757 -32.38 5.46 6.31
C LEU A 757 -33.50 5.66 7.34
N GLU A 758 -33.42 4.98 8.48
CA GLU A 758 -34.38 5.12 9.58
C GLU A 758 -34.36 6.56 10.15
N GLU A 759 -33.17 7.14 10.36
CA GLU A 759 -33.00 8.52 10.80
C GLU A 759 -33.59 9.52 9.79
N GLN A 760 -33.32 9.34 8.49
CA GLN A 760 -33.90 10.19 7.44
C GLN A 760 -35.44 10.08 7.43
N GLN A 761 -36.00 8.87 7.54
CA GLN A 761 -37.45 8.65 7.59
C GLN A 761 -38.10 9.24 8.85
N GLN A 762 -37.44 9.10 10.01
CA GLN A 762 -37.91 9.70 11.27
C GLN A 762 -37.88 11.23 11.18
N SER A 763 -36.83 11.82 10.61
CA SER A 763 -36.73 13.28 10.43
C SER A 763 -37.87 13.82 9.55
N PHE A 764 -38.32 13.05 8.56
CA PHE A 764 -39.40 13.42 7.65
C PHE A 764 -40.80 13.32 8.29
N ASN A 765 -40.96 12.50 9.33
CA ASN A 765 -42.22 12.27 10.04
C ASN A 765 -42.34 13.09 11.34
N THR A 766 -41.48 14.10 11.54
CA THR A 766 -41.55 14.97 12.72
C THR A 766 -42.78 15.88 12.70
N VAL A 767 -43.20 16.34 13.88
CA VAL A 767 -44.30 17.30 14.04
C VAL A 767 -44.00 18.62 13.31
N GLU A 768 -42.74 19.04 13.30
CA GLU A 768 -42.29 20.21 12.54
C GLU A 768 -42.48 20.01 11.02
N MET A 769 -42.26 18.79 10.51
CA MET A 769 -42.48 18.46 9.11
C MET A 769 -43.94 18.40 8.72
N GLN A 770 -44.81 17.93 9.61
CA GLN A 770 -46.25 17.98 9.42
C GLN A 770 -46.74 19.43 9.42
N CYS A 771 -46.25 20.27 10.33
CA CYS A 771 -46.54 21.70 10.36
C CYS A 771 -46.12 22.39 9.05
N LYS A 772 -44.93 22.10 8.50
CA LYS A 772 -44.50 22.64 7.19
C LYS A 772 -45.36 22.16 6.02
N LYS A 773 -45.91 20.94 6.08
CA LYS A 773 -46.87 20.44 5.08
C LYS A 773 -48.23 21.14 5.19
N GLU A 774 -48.69 21.41 6.41
CA GLU A 774 -49.89 22.18 6.67
C GLU A 774 -49.73 23.64 6.22
N GLU A 775 -48.59 24.28 6.50
CA GLU A 775 -48.24 25.61 6.00
C GLU A 775 -48.26 25.65 4.46
N LEU A 776 -47.69 24.64 3.80
CA LEU A 776 -47.74 24.55 2.34
C LEU A 776 -49.19 24.45 1.84
N ALA A 777 -50.02 23.62 2.47
CA ALA A 777 -51.43 23.48 2.09
C ALA A 777 -52.20 24.80 2.31
N GLU A 778 -51.94 25.52 3.41
CA GLU A 778 -52.54 26.84 3.66
C GLU A 778 -52.10 27.88 2.63
N LEU A 779 -50.83 27.88 2.23
CA LEU A 779 -50.32 28.77 1.18
C LEU A 779 -50.96 28.45 -0.18
N GLU A 780 -51.14 27.17 -0.51
CA GLU A 780 -51.81 26.71 -1.73
C GLU A 780 -53.31 27.09 -1.74
N ASP A 781 -54.01 26.97 -0.62
CA ASP A 781 -55.40 27.40 -0.48
C ASP A 781 -55.54 28.93 -0.60
N LYS A 782 -54.62 29.70 0.00
CA LYS A 782 -54.56 31.15 -0.14
C LYS A 782 -54.30 31.56 -1.60
N LEU A 783 -53.36 30.90 -2.27
CA LEU A 783 -53.09 31.13 -3.69
C LEU A 783 -54.35 30.86 -4.53
N LYS A 784 -55.05 29.75 -4.26
CA LYS A 784 -56.28 29.38 -4.97
C LYS A 784 -57.43 30.38 -4.75
N LEU A 785 -57.55 30.96 -3.56
CA LEU A 785 -58.51 32.02 -3.26
C LEU A 785 -58.18 33.30 -4.05
N ILE A 786 -56.90 33.69 -4.10
CA ILE A 786 -56.44 34.85 -4.87
C ILE A 786 -56.65 34.62 -6.38
N ASP A 787 -56.35 33.43 -6.89
CA ASP A 787 -56.60 33.07 -8.30
C ASP A 787 -58.10 33.09 -8.63
N GLN A 788 -58.98 32.70 -7.69
CA GLN A 788 -60.43 32.82 -7.85
C GLN A 788 -60.91 34.27 -7.81
N GLU A 789 -60.32 35.13 -6.97
CA GLU A 789 -60.64 36.55 -6.95
C GLU A 789 -60.19 37.25 -8.23
N LEU A 790 -59.00 36.93 -8.73
CA LEU A 790 -58.49 37.36 -10.04
C LEU A 790 -59.39 36.84 -11.19
N GLY A 791 -59.90 35.61 -11.10
CA GLY A 791 -60.79 35.01 -12.12
C GLY A 791 -62.27 35.45 -12.06
N LYS A 792 -62.81 35.80 -10.89
CA LYS A 792 -64.18 36.34 -10.75
C LYS A 792 -64.28 37.79 -11.21
N THR A 793 -63.20 38.54 -11.04
CA THR A 793 -63.07 39.91 -11.54
C THR A 793 -62.78 39.97 -13.05
N SER A 794 -62.26 38.89 -13.66
CA SER A 794 -62.19 38.74 -15.12
C SER A 794 -63.53 38.32 -15.75
N SER A 795 -64.35 37.53 -15.05
CA SER A 795 -65.66 37.01 -15.51
C SER A 795 -66.88 37.87 -15.14
N SER A 796 -66.71 38.88 -14.29
CA SER A 796 -67.67 39.99 -14.16
C SER A 796 -67.44 41.02 -15.26
N GLN A 797 -67.89 40.65 -16.46
CA GLN A 797 -68.42 41.53 -17.50
C GLN A 797 -69.56 40.80 -18.21
#